data_AF-A0A366HDL8-F1
#
_entry.id   AF-A0A366HDL8-F1
#
_cell.length_a   1.000
_cell.length_b   1.000
_cell.length_c   1.000
_cell.angle_alpha   90.00
_cell.angle_beta   90.00
_cell.angle_gamma   90.00
#
_symmetry.space_group_name_H-M   'P 1'
#
loop_
_entity.id
_entity.type
_entity.pdbx_description
1 polymer ?
#
loop_
_entity_poly.entity_id
_entity_poly.type
_entity_poly.pdbx_seq_one_letter_code
_entity_poly.pdbx_strand_id
1 'polypeptide(L)'
;MKKNHSAARFLTAAAAATAVAASFGSTSLSAAQDVQSYDVVVYGGTSGGVTAAIQSVKMGKTVVLIEPTKFLGGLTTGGLGATDIGNKRAIGGMSREFYHRIWQHYQDDKAWRQQTREQYFAKRPHGNSATENTMWTFEPHVASKVYDTWIAESKVPVVFGERLDLKNGVKKDGAKITEIIMESGKRFSGKMFIDATYEGDLMAKAGVKYHVGREANATYGETLNGVQVGRSKHHQFKVDVDPYVVPGDPKSGIIPGVQKEGPGEEFAGDHRVQAYNYRMCSTDDEQNRIPWPKPANYDEKHFELALRNAEAGDDRISWAPTPMPNRKTDTNNNFAVSTDNIGMNYDYPDADYATREKIVQQHRDYQMGLMWTYANHPRVPEKIRAAFSRLGLSKDEFADSGHWPRQLYVREARRMISDYVMAEKNCRRLEVVEDSVGMGAYNMDSHNVQRYITKEGKVRNEGDVQVGVRPYPVSYRSIRPKAEECTNLLVPICLSASHISYGSIRMEPVFMVLGQSAATAAVQAIEQGVEIQKIDYAKLKERMLADGQVLDFESPPMPVAPVIEKEKLGGIIVDDAQAKLTGFDKQGTTSHPYIGEGYAHDNNEDKGKQKAVFTAKLPKAGSYEVRIGYTALSNRATNVPVTVGYVGGSKTVKVNQKNKPSVEGYLQPVGTFTFNEGEEASVEISNEGTDGHVIIDVVQWLPVEKK
;
A
#
# COMPACT_ATOMS: atom_id res chain seq x y z
N MET A 1 -31.09 68.78 51.18
CA MET A 1 -29.86 68.19 51.76
C MET A 1 -28.86 68.01 50.63
N LYS A 2 -27.95 68.98 50.45
CA LYS A 2 -26.47 68.86 50.63
C LYS A 2 -25.84 67.75 49.74
N LYS A 3 -24.91 67.99 48.81
CA LYS A 3 -24.07 69.17 48.48
C LYS A 3 -23.38 68.99 47.10
N ASN A 4 -23.14 70.14 46.45
CA ASN A 4 -22.00 70.60 45.64
C ASN A 4 -21.63 69.88 44.32
N HIS A 5 -21.62 70.49 43.13
CA HIS A 5 -21.04 71.74 42.55
C HIS A 5 -19.66 71.58 41.87
N SER A 6 -19.60 72.14 40.64
CA SER A 6 -18.48 72.68 39.85
C SER A 6 -18.12 71.84 38.60
N ALA A 7 -18.57 72.18 37.37
CA ALA A 7 -18.20 73.33 36.49
C ALA A 7 -16.81 73.12 35.82
N ALA A 8 -16.53 73.40 34.54
CA ALA A 8 -17.28 73.88 33.37
C ALA A 8 -16.32 73.77 32.15
N ARG A 9 -16.84 73.75 30.90
CA ARG A 9 -16.61 74.77 29.84
C ARG A 9 -16.97 74.25 28.43
N PHE A 10 -17.90 74.99 27.80
CA PHE A 10 -17.97 75.51 26.40
C PHE A 10 -17.42 74.62 25.25
N LEU A 11 -18.08 74.44 24.10
CA LEU A 11 -18.76 75.42 23.24
C LEU A 11 -19.72 74.72 22.26
N THR A 12 -20.71 75.51 21.85
CA THR A 12 -21.73 75.40 20.80
C THR A 12 -21.24 75.02 19.40
N ALA A 13 -22.04 74.30 18.62
CA ALA A 13 -22.80 74.85 17.48
C ALA A 13 -23.53 73.75 16.69
N ALA A 14 -24.84 73.94 16.51
CA ALA A 14 -25.67 73.20 15.58
C ALA A 14 -25.62 73.86 14.18
N ALA A 15 -25.63 73.05 13.12
CA ALA A 15 -26.17 73.45 11.83
C ALA A 15 -26.61 72.22 11.04
N ALA A 16 -27.93 72.11 10.85
CA ALA A 16 -28.54 71.19 9.91
C ALA A 16 -28.38 71.74 8.48
N ALA A 17 -28.04 70.89 7.52
CA ALA A 17 -28.21 71.18 6.10
C ALA A 17 -28.42 69.87 5.29
N THR A 18 -29.66 69.73 4.82
CA THR A 18 -30.07 69.20 3.50
C THR A 18 -29.43 67.92 2.97
N ALA A 19 -30.23 66.86 2.98
CA ALA A 19 -29.99 65.62 2.22
C ALA A 19 -30.12 65.87 0.71
N VAL A 20 -29.04 65.60 -0.02
CA VAL A 20 -29.05 65.32 -1.46
C VAL A 20 -28.58 63.88 -1.62
N ALA A 21 -29.41 63.07 -2.29
CA ALA A 21 -29.14 61.69 -2.58
C ALA A 21 -27.94 61.54 -3.52
N ALA A 22 -26.96 60.73 -3.11
CA ALA A 22 -26.00 60.10 -4.00
C ALA A 22 -26.05 58.60 -3.75
N SER A 23 -26.77 57.90 -4.61
CA SER A 23 -26.73 56.45 -4.73
C SER A 23 -25.32 56.05 -5.17
N PHE A 24 -24.46 55.72 -4.22
CA PHE A 24 -23.24 54.97 -4.51
C PHE A 24 -23.64 53.54 -4.85
N GLY A 25 -23.85 53.29 -6.14
CA GLY A 25 -23.81 51.95 -6.69
C GLY A 25 -22.41 51.39 -6.44
N SER A 26 -22.27 50.49 -5.48
CA SER A 26 -21.08 49.69 -5.31
C SER A 26 -21.03 48.64 -6.42
N THR A 27 -20.63 49.06 -7.61
CA THR A 27 -20.11 48.13 -8.62
C THR A 27 -18.75 47.65 -8.13
N SER A 28 -18.74 46.53 -7.40
CA SER A 28 -17.54 45.73 -7.22
C SER A 28 -17.17 45.13 -8.57
N LEU A 29 -16.45 45.90 -9.39
CA LEU A 29 -15.62 45.37 -10.46
C LEU A 29 -14.57 44.48 -9.80
N SER A 30 -14.86 43.17 -9.77
CA SER A 30 -13.83 42.15 -9.57
C SER A 30 -12.80 42.37 -10.68
N ALA A 31 -11.64 42.94 -10.33
CA ALA A 31 -10.51 42.96 -11.23
C ALA A 31 -10.17 41.50 -11.56
N ALA A 32 -10.36 41.11 -12.82
CA ALA A 32 -9.96 39.79 -13.28
C ALA A 32 -8.45 39.66 -13.02
N GLN A 33 -8.03 38.80 -12.06
CA GLN A 33 -6.61 38.57 -11.75
C GLN A 33 -5.84 38.23 -13.02
N ASP A 34 -4.62 38.72 -13.26
CA ASP A 34 -3.91 38.42 -14.52
C ASP A 34 -3.65 36.92 -14.73
N VAL A 35 -3.74 36.47 -15.99
CA VAL A 35 -3.41 35.09 -16.38
C VAL A 35 -1.90 34.94 -16.41
N GLN A 36 -1.37 34.04 -15.60
CA GLN A 36 0.06 33.73 -15.59
C GLN A 36 0.38 32.70 -16.66
N SER A 37 1.48 32.86 -17.40
CA SER A 37 1.81 32.01 -18.56
C SER A 37 3.15 31.30 -18.39
N TYR A 38 3.16 30.01 -18.70
CA TYR A 38 4.32 29.13 -18.60
C TYR A 38 4.41 28.21 -19.83
N ASP A 39 5.57 27.61 -20.06
CA ASP A 39 5.70 26.53 -21.04
C ASP A 39 5.02 25.26 -20.52
N VAL A 40 5.25 24.92 -19.25
CA VAL A 40 4.67 23.74 -18.59
C VAL A 40 3.94 24.15 -17.30
N VAL A 41 2.70 23.68 -17.14
CA VAL A 41 1.93 23.86 -15.89
C VAL A 41 1.76 22.49 -15.24
N VAL A 42 2.29 22.31 -14.04
CA VAL A 42 2.17 21.07 -13.27
C VAL A 42 1.15 21.27 -12.15
N TYR A 43 0.10 20.46 -12.12
CA TYR A 43 -0.93 20.46 -11.09
C TYR A 43 -0.78 19.23 -10.20
N GLY A 44 -0.55 19.43 -8.91
CA GLY A 44 -0.23 18.40 -7.93
C GLY A 44 1.27 18.35 -7.62
N GLY A 45 1.64 18.65 -6.38
CA GLY A 45 2.99 18.60 -5.82
C GLY A 45 3.31 17.29 -5.12
N THR A 46 2.76 16.18 -5.63
CA THR A 46 3.21 14.82 -5.30
C THR A 46 4.68 14.62 -5.70
N SER A 47 5.28 13.50 -5.32
CA SER A 47 6.64 13.15 -5.76
C SER A 47 6.81 13.16 -7.29
N GLY A 48 5.78 12.73 -8.03
CA GLY A 48 5.75 12.81 -9.49
C GLY A 48 5.68 14.25 -10.02
N GLY A 49 4.89 15.11 -9.38
CA GLY A 49 4.79 16.52 -9.76
C GLY A 49 6.07 17.31 -9.51
N VAL A 50 6.73 17.06 -8.37
CA VAL A 50 8.02 17.70 -8.04
C VAL A 50 9.08 17.35 -9.07
N THR A 51 9.23 16.07 -9.40
CA THR A 51 10.21 15.62 -10.41
C THR A 51 9.88 16.12 -11.82
N ALA A 52 8.59 16.18 -12.19
CA ALA A 52 8.16 16.78 -13.46
C ALA A 52 8.54 18.27 -13.55
N ALA A 53 8.32 19.04 -12.48
CA ALA A 53 8.63 20.46 -12.46
C ALA A 53 10.14 20.72 -12.56
N ILE A 54 10.95 19.98 -11.79
CA ILE A 54 12.41 20.07 -11.81
C ILE A 54 12.96 19.68 -13.20
N GLN A 55 12.46 18.59 -13.80
CA GLN A 55 12.89 18.18 -15.14
C GLN A 55 12.58 19.24 -16.20
N SER A 56 11.41 19.89 -16.11
CA SER A 56 11.04 20.98 -17.02
C SER A 56 12.04 22.15 -16.95
N VAL A 57 12.46 22.56 -15.75
CA VAL A 57 13.51 23.59 -15.59
C VAL A 57 14.85 23.11 -16.11
N LYS A 58 15.26 21.87 -15.83
CA LYS A 58 16.52 21.32 -16.33
C LYS A 58 16.60 21.28 -17.85
N MET A 59 15.46 21.17 -18.52
CA MET A 59 15.35 21.25 -19.98
C MET A 59 15.10 22.69 -20.49
N GLY A 60 15.27 23.71 -19.64
CA GLY A 60 15.27 25.11 -20.02
C GLY A 60 13.88 25.70 -20.29
N LYS A 61 12.81 25.11 -19.75
CA LYS A 61 11.43 25.63 -19.90
C LYS A 61 10.96 26.36 -18.65
N THR A 62 10.08 27.34 -18.85
CA THR A 62 9.37 27.98 -17.73
C THR A 62 8.30 27.04 -17.17
N VAL A 63 8.18 26.99 -15.84
CA VAL A 63 7.25 26.08 -15.18
C VAL A 63 6.59 26.75 -13.98
N VAL A 64 5.39 26.29 -13.64
CA VAL A 64 4.78 26.49 -12.32
C VAL A 64 4.33 25.14 -11.77
N LEU A 65 4.60 24.90 -10.48
CA LEU A 65 4.06 23.78 -9.73
C LEU A 65 2.94 24.29 -8.81
N ILE A 66 1.72 23.81 -9.02
CA ILE A 66 0.54 24.20 -8.25
C ILE A 66 0.20 23.05 -7.30
N GLU A 67 0.29 23.29 -6.00
CA GLU A 67 0.05 22.30 -4.95
C GLU A 67 -1.24 22.63 -4.19
N PRO A 68 -2.26 21.75 -4.21
CA PRO A 68 -3.52 21.94 -3.49
C PRO A 68 -3.37 22.15 -1.98
N THR A 69 -2.34 21.59 -1.38
CA THR A 69 -2.05 21.65 0.06
C THR A 69 -0.92 22.65 0.37
N LYS A 70 -0.28 22.50 1.53
CA LYS A 70 0.83 23.37 1.99
C LYS A 70 2.18 22.67 1.98
N PHE A 71 2.26 21.44 1.45
CA PHE A 71 3.46 20.61 1.52
C PHE A 71 3.64 19.83 0.21
N LEU A 72 4.90 19.54 -0.11
CA LEU A 72 5.27 18.78 -1.31
C LEU A 72 5.57 17.32 -0.96
N GLY A 73 5.56 16.46 -1.97
CA GLY A 73 5.99 15.07 -1.91
C GLY A 73 4.89 14.05 -1.62
N GLY A 74 3.63 14.48 -1.48
CA GLY A 74 2.48 13.57 -1.34
C GLY A 74 2.68 12.54 -0.21
N LEU A 75 2.53 11.25 -0.51
CA LEU A 75 2.68 10.17 0.48
C LEU A 75 4.10 10.06 1.03
N THR A 76 5.12 10.35 0.22
CA THR A 76 6.54 10.26 0.64
C THR A 76 6.84 11.16 1.85
N THR A 77 6.27 12.36 1.88
CA THR A 77 6.37 13.28 3.04
C THR A 77 5.18 13.17 3.98
N GLY A 78 4.10 12.57 3.51
CA GLY A 78 2.82 12.44 4.19
C GLY A 78 2.70 11.22 5.09
N GLY A 79 3.72 10.36 5.18
CA GLY A 79 3.79 9.24 6.14
C GLY A 79 4.40 7.95 5.61
N LEU A 80 4.47 7.77 4.28
CA LEU A 80 5.07 6.59 3.64
C LEU A 80 6.60 6.74 3.66
N GLY A 81 7.18 6.49 4.83
CA GLY A 81 8.61 6.57 5.06
C GLY A 81 9.33 5.26 4.78
N ALA A 82 8.64 4.11 4.70
CA ALA A 82 9.19 2.84 4.25
C ALA A 82 8.75 2.57 2.82
N THR A 83 9.66 2.81 1.87
CA THR A 83 9.35 2.79 0.44
C THR A 83 8.99 1.39 -0.06
N ASP A 84 7.93 1.32 -0.86
CA ASP A 84 7.53 0.14 -1.63
C ASP A 84 8.31 0.08 -2.96
N ILE A 85 9.41 -0.68 -3.00
CA ILE A 85 10.40 -0.60 -4.08
C ILE A 85 10.29 -1.73 -5.11
N GLY A 86 9.96 -2.94 -4.65
CA GLY A 86 10.10 -4.15 -5.43
C GLY A 86 11.57 -4.40 -5.80
N ASN A 87 11.94 -4.16 -7.06
CA ASN A 87 13.32 -4.26 -7.53
C ASN A 87 13.97 -2.89 -7.75
N LYS A 88 14.96 -2.55 -6.92
CA LYS A 88 15.70 -1.27 -7.00
C LYS A 88 16.36 -0.97 -8.34
N ARG A 89 16.66 -1.99 -9.15
CA ARG A 89 17.25 -1.80 -10.50
C ARG A 89 16.27 -1.13 -11.46
N ALA A 90 14.97 -1.20 -11.19
CA ALA A 90 13.95 -0.49 -11.96
C ALA A 90 13.90 1.02 -11.68
N ILE A 91 14.57 1.48 -10.60
CA ILE A 91 14.50 2.87 -10.15
C ILE A 91 15.77 3.62 -10.58
N GLY A 92 15.60 4.52 -11.55
CA GLY A 92 16.63 5.39 -12.12
C GLY A 92 16.31 6.88 -11.98
N GLY A 93 17.08 7.70 -12.70
CA GLY A 93 16.88 9.13 -12.87
C GLY A 93 16.67 9.90 -11.56
N MET A 94 15.72 10.84 -11.58
CA MET A 94 15.39 11.69 -10.43
C MET A 94 14.85 10.92 -9.23
N SER A 95 14.17 9.79 -9.45
CA SER A 95 13.72 8.95 -8.33
C SER A 95 14.92 8.42 -7.55
N ARG A 96 15.94 7.90 -8.25
CA ARG A 96 17.17 7.44 -7.60
C ARG A 96 17.94 8.57 -6.91
N GLU A 97 17.96 9.76 -7.52
CA GLU A 97 18.56 10.97 -6.94
C GLU A 97 17.88 11.38 -5.63
N PHE A 98 16.55 11.30 -5.54
CA PHE A 98 15.83 11.55 -4.28
C PHE A 98 16.34 10.66 -3.15
N TYR A 99 16.38 9.33 -3.36
CA TYR A 99 16.86 8.40 -2.35
C TYR A 99 18.36 8.53 -2.07
N HIS A 100 19.15 9.03 -3.02
CA HIS A 100 20.53 9.42 -2.78
C HIS A 100 20.63 10.63 -1.85
N ARG A 101 19.80 11.67 -2.04
CA ARG A 101 19.73 12.84 -1.15
C ARG A 101 19.28 12.49 0.26
N ILE A 102 18.33 11.56 0.39
CA ILE A 102 17.96 10.99 1.69
C ILE A 102 19.17 10.29 2.32
N TRP A 103 19.89 9.47 1.55
CA TRP A 103 21.11 8.81 2.05
C TRP A 103 22.18 9.81 2.51
N GLN A 104 22.37 10.91 1.78
CA GLN A 104 23.30 11.99 2.13
C GLN A 104 22.94 12.62 3.48
N HIS A 105 21.65 12.85 3.76
CA HIS A 105 21.20 13.34 5.07
C HIS A 105 21.66 12.44 6.21
N TYR A 106 21.53 11.13 6.05
CA TYR A 106 21.89 10.13 7.06
C TYR A 106 23.38 9.75 7.08
N GLN A 107 24.23 10.44 6.31
CA GLN A 107 25.69 10.42 6.49
C GLN A 107 26.15 11.38 7.59
N ASP A 108 25.32 12.36 7.97
CA ASP A 108 25.61 13.23 9.10
C ASP A 108 25.26 12.52 10.41
N ASP A 109 26.23 12.36 11.31
CA ASP A 109 26.02 11.77 12.64
C ASP A 109 24.93 12.50 13.44
N LYS A 110 24.71 13.80 13.18
CA LYS A 110 23.65 14.59 13.83
C LYS A 110 22.24 14.20 13.41
N ALA A 111 22.09 13.49 12.29
CA ALA A 111 20.80 12.93 11.87
C ALA A 111 20.35 11.78 12.79
N TRP A 112 21.26 11.18 13.57
CA TRP A 112 21.04 9.99 14.39
C TRP A 112 20.86 10.36 15.86
N ARG A 113 19.63 10.70 16.26
CA ARG A 113 19.32 11.27 17.58
C ARG A 113 18.95 10.22 18.62
N GLN A 114 18.08 9.27 18.28
CA GLN A 114 17.55 8.26 19.22
C GLN A 114 18.22 6.89 19.08
N GLN A 115 19.07 6.70 18.08
CA GLN A 115 19.89 5.50 17.88
C GLN A 115 21.07 5.86 16.98
N THR A 116 22.17 5.11 17.05
CA THR A 116 23.28 5.29 16.10
C THR A 116 22.95 4.68 14.74
N ARG A 117 23.73 5.06 13.71
CA ARG A 117 23.63 4.46 12.38
C ARG A 117 23.84 2.95 12.42
N GLU A 118 24.85 2.48 13.15
CA GLU A 118 25.20 1.06 13.26
C GLU A 118 24.05 0.27 13.89
N GLN A 119 23.44 0.81 14.95
CA GLN A 119 22.28 0.20 15.61
C GLN A 119 21.09 0.05 14.67
N TYR A 120 20.90 1.02 13.76
CA TYR A 120 19.84 0.94 12.77
C TYR A 120 20.10 -0.16 11.74
N PHE A 121 21.28 -0.17 11.12
CA PHE A 121 21.60 -1.15 10.07
C PHE A 121 21.77 -2.57 10.61
N ALA A 122 22.13 -2.74 11.89
CA ALA A 122 22.14 -4.04 12.56
C ALA A 122 20.78 -4.76 12.52
N LYS A 123 19.67 -4.01 12.40
CA LYS A 123 18.30 -4.55 12.30
C LYS A 123 17.90 -4.97 10.89
N ARG A 124 18.79 -4.86 9.88
CA ARG A 124 18.51 -5.15 8.46
C ARG A 124 17.25 -4.43 7.96
N PRO A 125 17.23 -3.09 8.00
CA PRO A 125 16.04 -2.30 7.71
C PRO A 125 15.52 -2.54 6.29
N HIS A 126 14.19 -2.39 6.12
CA HIS A 126 13.50 -2.65 4.87
C HIS A 126 14.17 -1.95 3.69
N GLY A 127 14.53 -2.70 2.66
CA GLY A 127 15.13 -2.16 1.44
C GLY A 127 16.47 -1.46 1.64
N ASN A 128 17.11 -1.46 2.81
CA ASN A 128 18.31 -0.68 3.06
C ASN A 128 19.55 -1.55 3.27
N SER A 129 20.67 -1.13 2.67
CA SER A 129 21.98 -1.75 2.87
C SER A 129 23.00 -0.69 3.26
N ALA A 130 23.90 -1.03 4.20
CA ALA A 130 24.98 -0.13 4.61
C ALA A 130 25.99 0.14 3.48
N THR A 131 26.02 -0.71 2.45
CA THR A 131 26.94 -0.62 1.30
C THR A 131 26.35 0.12 0.10
N GLU A 132 25.09 0.54 0.17
CA GLU A 132 24.45 1.33 -0.90
C GLU A 132 24.54 2.83 -0.61
N ASN A 133 24.51 3.62 -1.68
CA ASN A 133 24.46 5.08 -1.63
C ASN A 133 23.04 5.65 -1.77
N THR A 134 22.03 4.85 -1.40
CA THR A 134 20.60 5.20 -1.43
C THR A 134 19.96 4.77 -0.12
N MET A 135 18.91 5.46 0.29
CA MET A 135 18.20 5.16 1.53
C MET A 135 16.69 5.15 1.30
N TRP A 136 16.07 4.02 1.58
CA TRP A 136 14.69 3.68 1.20
C TRP A 136 13.69 3.68 2.35
N THR A 137 14.20 3.85 3.57
CA THR A 137 13.42 4.10 4.76
C THR A 137 13.91 5.38 5.42
N PHE A 138 13.02 6.30 5.75
CA PHE A 138 13.37 7.64 6.19
C PHE A 138 12.24 8.30 6.99
N GLU A 139 12.61 9.34 7.73
CA GLU A 139 11.65 10.15 8.47
C GLU A 139 10.90 11.12 7.52
N PRO A 140 9.58 11.28 7.65
CA PRO A 140 8.78 12.15 6.77
C PRO A 140 9.26 13.61 6.71
N HIS A 141 9.70 14.19 7.84
CA HIS A 141 10.26 15.55 7.85
C HIS A 141 11.58 15.65 7.08
N VAL A 142 12.37 14.56 6.99
CA VAL A 142 13.61 14.52 6.20
C VAL A 142 13.29 14.54 4.71
N ALA A 143 12.29 13.75 4.28
CA ALA A 143 11.78 13.81 2.91
C ALA A 143 11.25 15.20 2.55
N SER A 144 10.51 15.84 3.47
CA SER A 144 10.03 17.21 3.29
C SER A 144 11.19 18.18 3.04
N LYS A 145 12.21 18.12 3.90
CA LYS A 145 13.43 18.95 3.76
C LYS A 145 14.14 18.72 2.42
N VAL A 146 14.24 17.47 1.96
CA VAL A 146 14.87 17.15 0.68
C VAL A 146 14.10 17.79 -0.48
N TYR A 147 12.76 17.69 -0.50
CA TYR A 147 11.97 18.31 -1.57
C TYR A 147 12.01 19.83 -1.54
N ASP A 148 11.88 20.44 -0.36
CA ASP A 148 11.94 21.90 -0.21
C ASP A 148 13.29 22.44 -0.70
N THR A 149 14.38 21.75 -0.33
CA THR A 149 15.74 22.11 -0.77
C THR A 149 15.88 21.94 -2.28
N TRP A 150 15.41 20.82 -2.84
CA TRP A 150 15.58 20.52 -4.26
C TRP A 150 14.78 21.47 -5.18
N ILE A 151 13.57 21.85 -4.76
CA ILE A 151 12.76 22.86 -5.44
C ILE A 151 13.45 24.23 -5.40
N ALA A 152 14.00 24.62 -4.25
CA ALA A 152 14.72 25.89 -4.11
C ALA A 152 15.98 25.94 -4.97
N GLU A 153 16.80 24.88 -4.96
CA GLU A 153 17.98 24.72 -5.81
C GLU A 153 17.62 24.82 -7.30
N SER A 154 16.50 24.19 -7.68
CA SER A 154 16.01 24.16 -9.06
C SER A 154 15.24 25.43 -9.44
N LYS A 155 15.01 26.36 -8.51
CA LYS A 155 14.27 27.61 -8.71
C LYS A 155 12.87 27.40 -9.33
N VAL A 156 12.20 26.31 -8.95
CA VAL A 156 10.83 26.02 -9.41
C VAL A 156 9.85 26.94 -8.66
N PRO A 157 9.03 27.75 -9.35
CA PRO A 157 7.95 28.49 -8.71
C PRO A 157 6.87 27.53 -8.22
N VAL A 158 6.53 27.62 -6.92
CA VAL A 158 5.47 26.81 -6.32
C VAL A 158 4.33 27.70 -5.83
N VAL A 159 3.10 27.31 -6.13
CA VAL A 159 1.88 27.96 -5.64
C VAL A 159 1.12 26.98 -4.76
N PHE A 160 1.18 27.19 -3.45
CA PHE A 160 0.50 26.36 -2.45
C PHE A 160 -0.94 26.79 -2.19
N GLY A 161 -1.75 25.84 -1.72
CA GLY A 161 -3.12 26.08 -1.25
C GLY A 161 -4.13 26.33 -2.37
N GLU A 162 -3.81 25.95 -3.61
CA GLU A 162 -4.65 26.23 -4.77
C GLU A 162 -5.28 24.94 -5.31
N ARG A 163 -6.60 24.85 -5.16
CA ARG A 163 -7.40 23.76 -5.71
C ARG A 163 -8.02 24.17 -7.05
N LEU A 164 -8.14 23.24 -7.99
CA LEU A 164 -8.78 23.45 -9.27
C LEU A 164 -10.27 23.76 -9.06
N ASP A 165 -10.83 24.74 -9.77
CA ASP A 165 -12.29 24.90 -9.79
C ASP A 165 -12.92 23.69 -10.50
N LEU A 166 -13.55 22.79 -9.75
CA LEU A 166 -14.15 21.57 -10.31
C LEU A 166 -15.35 21.81 -11.24
N LYS A 167 -15.87 23.05 -11.33
CA LYS A 167 -16.98 23.42 -12.21
C LYS A 167 -16.49 24.09 -13.49
N ASN A 168 -15.60 25.07 -13.38
CA ASN A 168 -15.17 25.91 -14.51
C ASN A 168 -13.64 25.98 -14.70
N GLY A 169 -12.90 25.12 -14.00
CA GLY A 169 -11.45 25.17 -13.84
C GLY A 169 -10.62 24.83 -15.05
N VAL A 170 -11.22 24.36 -16.15
CA VAL A 170 -10.48 24.02 -17.38
C VAL A 170 -11.11 24.73 -18.57
N LYS A 171 -10.29 25.50 -19.29
CA LYS A 171 -10.65 26.11 -20.58
C LYS A 171 -9.91 25.41 -21.69
N LYS A 172 -10.62 25.09 -22.77
CA LYS A 172 -10.08 24.41 -23.95
C LYS A 172 -10.44 25.15 -25.22
N ASP A 173 -9.55 25.05 -26.20
CA ASP A 173 -9.81 25.31 -27.62
C ASP A 173 -9.68 23.98 -28.37
N GLY A 174 -10.83 23.45 -28.81
CA GLY A 174 -10.92 22.06 -29.27
C GLY A 174 -10.41 21.07 -28.21
N ALA A 175 -9.42 20.25 -28.57
CA ALA A 175 -8.80 19.28 -27.65
C ALA A 175 -7.66 19.88 -26.80
N LYS A 176 -7.25 21.12 -27.04
CA LYS A 176 -6.11 21.73 -26.35
C LYS A 176 -6.56 22.50 -25.12
N ILE A 177 -5.98 22.24 -23.96
CA ILE A 177 -6.15 23.09 -22.77
C ILE A 177 -5.41 24.40 -23.00
N THR A 178 -6.10 25.52 -22.80
CA THR A 178 -5.52 26.87 -22.91
C THR A 178 -5.22 27.46 -21.54
N GLU A 179 -6.05 27.13 -20.55
CA GLU A 179 -5.99 27.72 -19.21
C GLU A 179 -6.60 26.78 -18.16
N ILE A 180 -6.05 26.81 -16.94
CA ILE A 180 -6.66 26.26 -15.74
C ILE A 180 -6.94 27.35 -14.71
N ILE A 181 -8.06 27.23 -13.99
CA ILE A 181 -8.58 28.23 -13.04
C ILE A 181 -8.76 27.56 -11.67
N MET A 182 -8.21 28.20 -10.64
CA MET A 182 -8.28 27.73 -9.26
C MET A 182 -9.52 28.29 -8.55
N GLU A 183 -9.92 27.69 -7.43
CA GLU A 183 -11.02 28.19 -6.59
C GLU A 183 -10.81 29.64 -6.10
N SER A 184 -9.55 30.07 -5.97
CA SER A 184 -9.20 31.45 -5.61
C SER A 184 -9.45 32.47 -6.74
N GLY A 185 -9.71 31.99 -7.96
CA GLY A 185 -9.79 32.80 -9.18
C GLY A 185 -8.45 33.00 -9.89
N LYS A 186 -7.33 32.49 -9.36
CA LYS A 186 -6.03 32.49 -10.06
C LYS A 186 -6.11 31.67 -11.34
N ARG A 187 -5.45 32.16 -12.40
CA ARG A 187 -5.53 31.60 -13.74
C ARG A 187 -4.14 31.33 -14.30
N PHE A 188 -3.95 30.15 -14.86
CA PHE A 188 -2.66 29.68 -15.37
C PHE A 188 -2.83 29.15 -16.79
N SER A 189 -2.10 29.74 -17.73
CA SER A 189 -1.99 29.27 -19.12
C SER A 189 -0.67 28.53 -19.34
N GLY A 190 -0.71 27.54 -20.22
CA GLY A 190 0.41 26.63 -20.46
C GLY A 190 0.44 26.17 -21.91
N LYS A 191 1.63 25.87 -22.44
CA LYS A 191 1.72 25.10 -23.70
C LYS A 191 1.41 23.62 -23.45
N MET A 192 1.88 23.10 -22.31
CA MET A 192 1.64 21.75 -21.83
C MET A 192 1.18 21.74 -20.38
N PHE A 193 0.36 20.76 -20.03
CA PHE A 193 -0.16 20.54 -18.68
C PHE A 193 0.21 19.14 -18.20
N ILE A 194 0.48 19.00 -16.91
CA ILE A 194 0.73 17.71 -16.26
C ILE A 194 -0.19 17.61 -15.04
N ASP A 195 -1.08 16.61 -15.02
CA ASP A 195 -1.86 16.25 -13.84
C ASP A 195 -1.11 15.18 -13.04
N ALA A 196 -0.45 15.63 -11.98
CA ALA A 196 0.30 14.81 -11.04
C ALA A 196 -0.39 14.75 -9.68
N THR A 197 -1.73 14.82 -9.64
CA THR A 197 -2.53 14.57 -8.44
C THR A 197 -2.86 13.08 -8.27
N TYR A 198 -3.22 12.67 -7.05
CA TYR A 198 -3.70 11.30 -6.80
C TYR A 198 -5.15 11.10 -7.26
N GLU A 199 -5.89 12.20 -7.47
CA GLU A 199 -7.32 12.21 -7.76
C GLU A 199 -7.63 12.34 -9.25
N GLY A 200 -6.73 12.94 -10.04
CA GLY A 200 -6.88 13.12 -11.48
C GLY A 200 -7.96 14.15 -11.86
N ASP A 201 -8.13 15.20 -11.04
CA ASP A 201 -9.19 16.19 -11.26
C ASP A 201 -8.96 17.02 -12.53
N LEU A 202 -7.72 17.43 -12.83
CA LEU A 202 -7.43 18.19 -14.04
C LEU A 202 -7.72 17.34 -15.29
N MET A 203 -7.29 16.07 -15.27
CA MET A 203 -7.64 15.11 -16.32
C MET A 203 -9.15 14.98 -16.52
N ALA A 204 -9.89 14.72 -15.44
CA ALA A 204 -11.34 14.55 -15.50
C ALA A 204 -12.03 15.83 -16.03
N LYS A 205 -11.61 17.02 -15.56
CA LYS A 205 -12.19 18.30 -15.99
C LYS A 205 -11.73 18.75 -17.38
N ALA A 206 -10.66 18.17 -17.92
CA ALA A 206 -10.29 18.31 -19.33
C ALA A 206 -11.16 17.46 -20.28
N GLY A 207 -12.08 16.64 -19.75
CA GLY A 207 -12.97 15.78 -20.54
C GLY A 207 -12.30 14.48 -21.01
N VAL A 208 -11.16 14.11 -20.39
CA VAL A 208 -10.50 12.82 -20.64
C VAL A 208 -11.29 11.72 -19.95
N LYS A 209 -11.49 10.60 -20.63
CA LYS A 209 -12.22 9.46 -20.07
C LYS A 209 -11.39 8.73 -19.02
N TYR A 210 -12.08 8.24 -18.00
CA TYR A 210 -11.47 7.51 -16.90
C TYR A 210 -12.42 6.42 -16.38
N HIS A 211 -11.85 5.52 -15.59
CA HIS A 211 -12.56 4.53 -14.80
C HIS A 211 -12.40 4.84 -13.30
N VAL A 212 -13.40 4.44 -12.50
CA VAL A 212 -13.36 4.38 -11.03
C VAL A 212 -13.92 3.02 -10.62
N GLY A 213 -13.27 2.39 -9.65
CA GLY A 213 -13.64 1.05 -9.18
C GLY A 213 -12.78 -0.04 -9.79
N ARG A 214 -13.34 -1.24 -9.94
CA ARG A 214 -12.69 -2.42 -10.51
C ARG A 214 -13.33 -2.79 -11.84
N GLU A 215 -12.52 -3.06 -12.85
CA GLU A 215 -13.01 -3.65 -14.09
C GLU A 215 -13.24 -5.16 -13.92
N ALA A 216 -14.17 -5.73 -14.69
CA ALA A 216 -14.33 -7.18 -14.75
C ALA A 216 -13.10 -7.82 -15.41
N ASN A 217 -12.77 -9.07 -15.05
CA ASN A 217 -11.69 -9.84 -15.70
C ASN A 217 -11.81 -9.86 -17.24
N ALA A 218 -13.03 -9.97 -17.76
CA ALA A 218 -13.30 -10.00 -19.20
C ALA A 218 -12.93 -8.69 -19.93
N THR A 219 -12.80 -7.56 -19.21
CA THR A 219 -12.55 -6.23 -19.82
C THR A 219 -11.21 -6.18 -20.53
N TYR A 220 -10.17 -6.76 -19.91
CA TYR A 220 -8.80 -6.76 -20.45
C TYR A 220 -8.18 -8.17 -20.53
N GLY A 221 -8.97 -9.21 -20.31
CA GLY A 221 -8.50 -10.61 -20.30
C GLY A 221 -7.63 -10.92 -19.08
N GLU A 222 -8.00 -10.39 -17.92
CA GLU A 222 -7.27 -10.53 -16.66
C GLU A 222 -7.82 -11.70 -15.82
N THR A 223 -7.06 -12.13 -14.82
CA THR A 223 -7.45 -13.19 -13.87
C THR A 223 -7.56 -12.69 -12.43
N LEU A 224 -7.00 -11.52 -12.15
CA LEU A 224 -6.84 -10.93 -10.83
C LEU A 224 -7.67 -9.66 -10.60
N ASN A 225 -8.43 -9.21 -11.60
CA ASN A 225 -9.25 -8.01 -11.50
C ASN A 225 -10.68 -8.37 -11.02
N GLY A 226 -11.50 -7.35 -10.75
CA GLY A 226 -12.88 -7.50 -10.29
C GLY A 226 -13.00 -7.98 -8.85
N VAL A 227 -14.18 -8.50 -8.51
CA VAL A 227 -14.47 -9.15 -7.21
C VAL A 227 -13.65 -10.43 -7.06
N GLN A 228 -13.02 -10.62 -5.91
CA GLN A 228 -12.02 -11.66 -5.64
C GLN A 228 -12.28 -12.36 -4.29
N VAL A 229 -13.41 -13.04 -4.12
CA VAL A 229 -13.70 -13.81 -2.90
C VAL A 229 -12.73 -14.98 -2.74
N GLY A 230 -12.44 -15.70 -3.82
CA GLY A 230 -11.60 -16.91 -3.76
C GLY A 230 -10.12 -16.63 -3.48
N ARG A 231 -9.64 -15.44 -3.86
CA ARG A 231 -8.23 -15.02 -3.66
C ARG A 231 -8.00 -14.17 -2.42
N SER A 232 -9.05 -13.62 -1.80
CA SER A 232 -8.98 -12.81 -0.58
C SER A 232 -8.63 -13.65 0.66
N LYS A 233 -7.36 -14.08 0.72
CA LYS A 233 -6.79 -14.91 1.78
C LYS A 233 -5.94 -14.11 2.76
N HIS A 234 -5.42 -12.95 2.36
CA HIS A 234 -4.62 -12.09 3.23
C HIS A 234 -5.49 -11.15 4.04
N HIS A 235 -4.94 -10.69 5.17
CA HIS A 235 -5.62 -9.74 6.06
C HIS A 235 -7.06 -10.19 6.43
N GLN A 236 -7.23 -11.49 6.66
CA GLN A 236 -8.52 -12.12 6.97
C GLN A 236 -8.73 -12.42 8.46
N PHE A 237 -10.00 -12.57 8.83
CA PHE A 237 -10.45 -13.07 10.14
C PHE A 237 -9.93 -14.51 10.38
N LYS A 238 -9.25 -14.72 11.51
CA LYS A 238 -8.83 -16.05 11.99
C LYS A 238 -9.94 -16.76 12.75
N VAL A 239 -10.84 -15.98 13.35
CA VAL A 239 -11.95 -16.42 14.19
C VAL A 239 -13.27 -15.92 13.61
N ASP A 240 -14.35 -16.63 13.91
CA ASP A 240 -15.68 -16.22 13.50
C ASP A 240 -16.15 -15.02 14.34
N VAL A 241 -16.57 -13.96 13.66
CA VAL A 241 -17.11 -12.74 14.31
C VAL A 241 -18.53 -12.50 13.83
N ASP A 242 -19.43 -12.26 14.79
CA ASP A 242 -20.84 -11.98 14.53
C ASP A 242 -21.04 -10.55 13.99
N PRO A 243 -21.72 -10.37 12.83
CA PRO A 243 -21.89 -9.07 12.18
C PRO A 243 -23.07 -8.24 12.73
N TYR A 244 -23.89 -8.78 13.62
CA TYR A 244 -25.18 -8.18 13.99
C TYR A 244 -25.09 -7.40 15.30
N VAL A 245 -25.93 -6.37 15.44
CA VAL A 245 -25.96 -5.51 16.64
C VAL A 245 -26.20 -6.36 17.90
N VAL A 246 -27.19 -7.26 17.84
CA VAL A 246 -27.40 -8.34 18.82
C VAL A 246 -26.83 -9.64 18.23
N PRO A 247 -25.82 -10.25 18.85
CA PRO A 247 -25.22 -11.48 18.34
C PRO A 247 -26.25 -12.58 18.07
N GLY A 248 -26.17 -13.19 16.89
CA GLY A 248 -27.07 -14.25 16.43
C GLY A 248 -28.44 -13.80 15.92
N ASP A 249 -28.76 -12.49 15.95
CA ASP A 249 -30.04 -11.96 15.45
C ASP A 249 -29.86 -11.07 14.21
N PRO A 250 -30.08 -11.61 13.00
CA PRO A 250 -30.02 -10.84 11.76
C PRO A 250 -31.00 -9.66 11.67
N LYS A 251 -32.06 -9.64 12.49
CA LYS A 251 -33.06 -8.57 12.50
C LYS A 251 -32.62 -7.36 13.33
N SER A 252 -31.58 -7.50 14.15
CA SER A 252 -31.07 -6.44 15.03
C SER A 252 -30.32 -5.32 14.29
N GLY A 253 -30.02 -5.50 13.01
CA GLY A 253 -29.16 -4.62 12.22
C GLY A 253 -27.72 -5.09 12.18
N ILE A 254 -26.89 -4.44 11.35
CA ILE A 254 -25.48 -4.80 11.12
C ILE A 254 -24.58 -3.77 11.82
N ILE A 255 -23.48 -4.23 12.43
CA ILE A 255 -22.51 -3.35 13.09
C ILE A 255 -21.78 -2.46 12.07
N PRO A 256 -21.33 -1.25 12.47
CA PRO A 256 -20.60 -0.36 11.57
C PRO A 256 -19.37 -1.02 10.93
N GLY A 257 -19.11 -0.69 9.66
CA GLY A 257 -17.93 -1.18 8.92
C GLY A 257 -18.11 -2.55 8.26
N VAL A 258 -19.28 -3.18 8.38
CA VAL A 258 -19.67 -4.39 7.62
C VAL A 258 -20.74 -4.01 6.60
N GLN A 259 -20.47 -4.28 5.33
CA GLN A 259 -21.41 -4.03 4.23
C GLN A 259 -22.51 -5.09 4.21
N LYS A 260 -23.75 -4.62 4.11
CA LYS A 260 -24.95 -5.47 4.03
C LYS A 260 -25.01 -6.26 2.72
N GLU A 261 -24.55 -5.65 1.65
CA GLU A 261 -24.50 -6.27 0.34
C GLU A 261 -23.37 -7.30 0.29
N GLY A 262 -23.65 -8.46 -0.32
CA GLY A 262 -22.64 -9.49 -0.54
C GLY A 262 -21.54 -8.99 -1.49
N PRO A 263 -20.47 -9.79 -1.69
CA PRO A 263 -19.27 -9.29 -2.32
C PRO A 263 -19.49 -8.90 -3.79
N GLY A 264 -20.56 -9.42 -4.42
CA GLY A 264 -20.81 -9.34 -5.85
C GLY A 264 -20.59 -10.70 -6.49
N GLU A 265 -20.63 -10.74 -7.82
CA GLU A 265 -20.26 -11.93 -8.58
C GLU A 265 -18.73 -11.99 -8.72
N GLU A 266 -18.13 -13.15 -8.46
CA GLU A 266 -16.69 -13.36 -8.61
C GLU A 266 -16.23 -12.90 -10.01
N PHE A 267 -15.14 -12.13 -10.06
CA PHE A 267 -14.53 -11.57 -11.27
C PHE A 267 -15.32 -10.49 -12.01
N ALA A 268 -16.52 -10.12 -11.53
CA ALA A 268 -17.26 -9.00 -12.06
C ALA A 268 -16.63 -7.67 -11.64
N GLY A 269 -16.85 -6.62 -12.44
CA GLY A 269 -16.45 -5.26 -12.10
C GLY A 269 -17.45 -4.58 -11.17
N ASP A 270 -16.99 -3.57 -10.44
CA ASP A 270 -17.84 -2.73 -9.58
C ASP A 270 -17.25 -1.33 -9.40
N HIS A 271 -17.97 -0.46 -8.69
CA HIS A 271 -17.56 0.93 -8.43
C HIS A 271 -16.57 1.07 -7.27
N ARG A 272 -16.20 -0.05 -6.61
CA ARG A 272 -15.53 -0.04 -5.33
C ARG A 272 -14.01 0.01 -5.53
N VAL A 273 -13.31 0.80 -4.72
CA VAL A 273 -11.85 0.95 -4.77
C VAL A 273 -11.22 0.42 -3.49
N GLN A 274 -9.95 0.02 -3.58
CA GLN A 274 -9.20 -0.50 -2.43
C GLN A 274 -9.16 0.50 -1.27
N ALA A 275 -9.12 -0.02 -0.04
CA ALA A 275 -9.25 0.79 1.16
C ALA A 275 -8.12 1.81 1.35
N TYR A 276 -8.47 2.96 1.90
CA TYR A 276 -7.51 4.00 2.29
C TYR A 276 -7.14 3.90 3.78
N ASN A 277 -5.95 4.41 4.11
CA ASN A 277 -5.49 4.57 5.48
C ASN A 277 -4.51 5.76 5.60
N TYR A 278 -4.02 6.01 6.81
CA TYR A 278 -2.85 6.84 7.05
C TYR A 278 -1.62 5.99 7.34
N ARG A 279 -0.49 6.34 6.74
CA ARG A 279 0.82 5.77 7.07
C ARG A 279 1.40 6.50 8.28
N MET A 280 1.33 5.88 9.46
CA MET A 280 1.68 6.57 10.71
C MET A 280 3.18 6.49 11.00
N CYS A 281 3.78 7.66 11.29
CA CYS A 281 5.14 7.74 11.80
C CYS A 281 5.15 7.66 13.33
N SER A 282 5.39 6.46 13.87
CA SER A 282 5.24 6.17 15.30
C SER A 282 6.58 5.80 15.95
N THR A 283 6.74 6.06 17.25
CA THR A 283 8.01 5.82 17.96
C THR A 283 7.82 5.13 19.31
N ASP A 284 8.82 4.35 19.71
CA ASP A 284 8.92 3.75 21.06
C ASP A 284 9.89 4.53 21.99
N ASP A 285 10.43 5.65 21.54
CA ASP A 285 11.26 6.55 22.36
C ASP A 285 10.38 7.36 23.33
N GLU A 286 10.54 7.16 24.63
CA GLU A 286 9.67 7.78 25.65
C GLU A 286 9.67 9.31 25.62
N GLN A 287 10.79 9.93 25.26
CA GLN A 287 10.91 11.39 25.21
C GLN A 287 10.22 11.96 23.97
N ASN A 288 10.23 11.22 22.86
CA ASN A 288 9.61 11.59 21.59
C ASN A 288 8.18 11.05 21.41
N ARG A 289 7.72 10.13 22.26
CA ARG A 289 6.41 9.48 22.12
C ARG A 289 5.28 10.34 22.68
N ILE A 290 4.22 10.48 21.91
CA ILE A 290 2.89 10.94 22.34
C ILE A 290 1.97 9.72 22.38
N PRO A 291 1.32 9.41 23.50
CA PRO A 291 0.32 8.34 23.55
C PRO A 291 -0.78 8.53 22.49
N TRP A 292 -1.39 7.43 22.04
CA TRP A 292 -2.48 7.49 21.08
C TRP A 292 -3.60 8.43 21.56
N PRO A 293 -3.91 9.51 20.82
CA PRO A 293 -4.96 10.42 21.24
C PRO A 293 -6.32 9.75 21.10
N LYS A 294 -7.23 10.03 22.04
CA LYS A 294 -8.64 9.66 21.91
C LYS A 294 -9.34 10.70 21.04
N PRO A 295 -10.00 10.33 19.92
CA PRO A 295 -10.78 11.28 19.13
C PRO A 295 -11.90 11.93 19.96
N ALA A 296 -12.19 13.20 19.71
CA ALA A 296 -13.27 13.91 20.40
C ALA A 296 -14.66 13.31 20.14
N ASN A 297 -14.85 12.71 18.96
CA ASN A 297 -16.06 12.03 18.51
C ASN A 297 -15.97 10.50 18.65
N TYR A 298 -15.11 9.98 19.54
CA TYR A 298 -14.98 8.54 19.75
C TYR A 298 -16.31 7.90 20.17
N ASP A 299 -16.81 6.97 19.36
CA ASP A 299 -17.93 6.08 19.68
C ASP A 299 -17.45 4.62 19.60
N GLU A 300 -17.56 3.89 20.71
CA GLU A 300 -17.15 2.48 20.81
C GLU A 300 -17.84 1.61 19.75
N LYS A 301 -19.06 1.96 19.33
CA LYS A 301 -19.83 1.19 18.33
C LYS A 301 -19.10 1.07 17.00
N HIS A 302 -18.26 2.04 16.63
CA HIS A 302 -17.45 1.97 15.40
C HIS A 302 -16.32 0.95 15.48
N PHE A 303 -15.96 0.51 16.69
CA PHE A 303 -14.87 -0.43 16.95
C PHE A 303 -15.38 -1.79 17.45
N GLU A 304 -16.70 -2.00 17.50
CA GLU A 304 -17.32 -3.25 17.96
C GLU A 304 -16.78 -4.48 17.22
N LEU A 305 -16.55 -4.37 15.91
CA LEU A 305 -15.96 -5.46 15.11
C LEU A 305 -14.53 -5.82 15.58
N ALA A 306 -13.71 -4.81 15.90
CA ALA A 306 -12.35 -5.01 16.41
C ALA A 306 -12.39 -5.65 17.82
N LEU A 307 -13.31 -5.20 18.67
CA LEU A 307 -13.49 -5.71 20.02
C LEU A 307 -13.94 -7.17 19.99
N ARG A 308 -14.99 -7.50 19.22
CA ARG A 308 -15.47 -8.88 19.07
C ARG A 308 -14.42 -9.80 18.47
N ASN A 309 -13.62 -9.34 17.51
CA ASN A 309 -12.53 -10.15 16.95
C ASN A 309 -11.49 -10.51 18.02
N ALA A 310 -11.11 -9.54 18.87
CA ALA A 310 -10.18 -9.77 19.97
C ALA A 310 -10.78 -10.70 21.05
N GLU A 311 -12.06 -10.50 21.41
CA GLU A 311 -12.79 -11.33 22.38
C GLU A 311 -13.00 -12.77 21.89
N ALA A 312 -13.20 -12.96 20.58
CA ALA A 312 -13.31 -14.27 19.94
C ALA A 312 -11.97 -15.03 19.87
N GLY A 313 -10.86 -14.40 20.29
CA GLY A 313 -9.55 -15.05 20.45
C GLY A 313 -8.54 -14.76 19.35
N ASP A 314 -8.77 -13.75 18.49
CA ASP A 314 -7.72 -13.27 17.60
C ASP A 314 -6.72 -12.40 18.37
N ASP A 315 -5.61 -13.02 18.78
CA ASP A 315 -4.56 -12.42 19.61
C ASP A 315 -3.43 -11.77 18.80
N ARG A 316 -3.59 -11.68 17.47
CA ARG A 316 -2.62 -11.05 16.56
C ARG A 316 -2.60 -9.53 16.77
N ILE A 317 -1.43 -8.92 16.62
CA ILE A 317 -1.28 -7.46 16.73
C ILE A 317 -1.60 -6.84 15.36
N SER A 318 -2.82 -6.30 15.20
CA SER A 318 -3.40 -5.83 13.94
C SER A 318 -2.81 -4.54 13.37
N TRP A 319 -1.52 -4.57 13.03
CA TRP A 319 -0.80 -3.56 12.24
C TRP A 319 0.56 -4.09 11.74
N ALA A 320 1.25 -3.32 10.89
CA ALA A 320 2.60 -3.62 10.42
C ALA A 320 3.54 -2.41 10.56
N PRO A 321 4.12 -2.17 11.75
CA PRO A 321 5.09 -1.09 11.96
C PRO A 321 6.47 -1.47 11.39
N THR A 322 6.83 -0.86 10.27
CA THR A 322 8.13 -1.07 9.60
C THR A 322 9.19 -0.14 10.18
N PRO A 323 10.33 -0.64 10.71
CA PRO A 323 11.35 0.21 11.33
C PRO A 323 11.97 1.25 10.40
N MET A 324 12.00 2.50 10.86
CA MET A 324 12.64 3.65 10.23
C MET A 324 13.81 4.16 11.09
N PRO A 325 14.63 5.11 10.60
CA PRO A 325 15.65 5.75 11.40
C PRO A 325 15.10 6.33 12.71
N ASN A 326 15.98 6.56 13.69
CA ASN A 326 15.62 7.24 14.94
C ASN A 326 14.49 6.58 15.74
N ARG A 327 14.46 5.24 15.77
CA ARG A 327 13.45 4.44 16.49
C ARG A 327 12.01 4.80 16.13
N LYS A 328 11.81 5.23 14.88
CA LYS A 328 10.49 5.47 14.30
C LYS A 328 10.04 4.27 13.48
N THR A 329 8.79 4.30 13.06
CA THR A 329 8.16 3.26 12.25
C THR A 329 7.25 3.89 11.22
N ASP A 330 7.17 3.29 10.04
CA ASP A 330 6.07 3.52 9.10
C ASP A 330 5.07 2.38 9.28
N THR A 331 3.86 2.70 9.72
CA THR A 331 2.84 1.71 10.06
C THR A 331 1.79 1.58 8.95
N ASN A 332 1.59 0.36 8.47
CA ASN A 332 0.54 -0.01 7.52
C ASN A 332 -0.46 -1.03 8.12
N ASN A 333 -1.49 -1.34 7.33
CA ASN A 333 -2.52 -2.34 7.65
C ASN A 333 -1.94 -3.75 7.80
N ASN A 334 -2.49 -4.51 8.75
CA ASN A 334 -2.25 -5.94 8.84
C ASN A 334 -3.40 -6.67 9.56
N PHE A 335 -3.65 -7.93 9.19
CA PHE A 335 -4.75 -8.76 9.69
C PHE A 335 -6.16 -8.17 9.45
N ALA A 336 -7.19 -8.73 10.13
CA ALA A 336 -8.60 -8.60 9.75
C ALA A 336 -9.21 -7.19 9.93
N VAL A 337 -8.93 -6.57 11.08
CA VAL A 337 -9.43 -5.24 11.45
C VAL A 337 -8.22 -4.42 11.87
N SER A 338 -7.83 -3.47 11.03
CA SER A 338 -6.60 -2.71 11.16
C SER A 338 -6.76 -1.34 10.49
N THR A 339 -5.68 -0.68 10.12
CA THR A 339 -5.68 0.74 9.72
C THR A 339 -6.49 1.03 8.46
N ASP A 340 -6.74 0.04 7.61
CA ASP A 340 -7.62 0.20 6.45
C ASP A 340 -9.08 0.38 6.86
N ASN A 341 -9.64 1.55 6.51
CA ASN A 341 -11.05 1.85 6.72
C ASN A 341 -11.92 1.29 5.58
N ILE A 342 -11.97 -0.03 5.51
CA ILE A 342 -12.50 -0.78 4.36
C ILE A 342 -13.92 -0.34 3.98
N GLY A 343 -14.06 0.06 2.72
CA GLY A 343 -15.33 0.43 2.09
C GLY A 343 -15.86 1.81 2.41
N MET A 344 -15.06 2.67 3.06
CA MET A 344 -15.48 4.04 3.43
C MET A 344 -14.99 5.12 2.45
N ASN A 345 -14.36 4.72 1.33
CA ASN A 345 -13.73 5.64 0.38
C ASN A 345 -14.26 5.54 -1.06
N TYR A 346 -15.35 4.81 -1.32
CA TYR A 346 -15.87 4.59 -2.67
C TYR A 346 -16.26 5.89 -3.40
N ASP A 347 -16.84 6.85 -2.67
CA ASP A 347 -17.27 8.12 -3.26
C ASP A 347 -16.11 9.12 -3.44
N TYR A 348 -14.96 8.89 -2.80
CA TYR A 348 -13.83 9.82 -2.78
C TYR A 348 -13.33 10.23 -4.19
N PRO A 349 -13.17 9.29 -5.15
CA PRO A 349 -12.63 9.64 -6.47
C PRO A 349 -13.46 10.71 -7.17
N ASP A 350 -14.79 10.59 -7.17
CA ASP A 350 -15.69 11.50 -7.88
C ASP A 350 -16.32 12.63 -7.04
N ALA A 351 -16.05 12.63 -5.73
CA ALA A 351 -16.53 13.64 -4.80
C ALA A 351 -16.02 15.05 -5.09
N ASP A 352 -16.81 16.05 -4.66
CA ASP A 352 -16.35 17.42 -4.51
C ASP A 352 -15.41 17.57 -3.30
N TYR A 353 -14.75 18.73 -3.17
CA TYR A 353 -13.78 18.93 -2.09
C TYR A 353 -14.39 18.85 -0.69
N ALA A 354 -15.62 19.34 -0.48
CA ALA A 354 -16.28 19.29 0.82
C ALA A 354 -16.58 17.83 1.24
N THR A 355 -16.97 17.00 0.29
CA THR A 355 -17.24 15.57 0.52
C THR A 355 -15.93 14.82 0.74
N ARG A 356 -14.87 15.09 -0.04
CA ARG A 356 -13.54 14.52 0.21
C ARG A 356 -13.00 14.89 1.59
N GLU A 357 -13.18 16.12 2.04
CA GLU A 357 -12.73 16.56 3.36
C GLU A 357 -13.46 15.82 4.50
N LYS A 358 -14.76 15.53 4.35
CA LYS A 358 -15.51 14.67 5.28
C LYS A 358 -14.96 13.25 5.31
N ILE A 359 -14.68 12.67 4.14
CA ILE A 359 -14.11 11.32 4.03
C ILE A 359 -12.72 11.28 4.68
N VAL A 360 -11.85 12.27 4.41
CA VAL A 360 -10.52 12.42 5.02
C VAL A 360 -10.63 12.48 6.55
N GLN A 361 -11.53 13.31 7.07
CA GLN A 361 -11.76 13.42 8.51
C GLN A 361 -12.28 12.11 9.11
N GLN A 362 -13.21 11.43 8.45
CA GLN A 362 -13.70 10.12 8.88
C GLN A 362 -12.58 9.08 8.98
N HIS A 363 -11.66 9.04 8.01
CA HIS A 363 -10.52 8.12 8.04
C HIS A 363 -9.55 8.45 9.16
N ARG A 364 -9.34 9.75 9.43
CA ARG A 364 -8.51 10.21 10.55
C ARG A 364 -9.11 9.78 11.88
N ASP A 365 -10.40 10.02 12.08
CA ASP A 365 -11.10 9.68 13.32
C ASP A 365 -11.18 8.17 13.54
N TYR A 366 -11.45 7.41 12.47
CA TYR A 366 -11.44 5.94 12.51
C TYR A 366 -10.09 5.41 12.97
N GLN A 367 -9.01 5.77 12.29
CA GLN A 367 -7.70 5.18 12.56
C GLN A 367 -7.15 5.65 13.91
N MET A 368 -7.34 6.92 14.27
CA MET A 368 -6.99 7.44 15.60
C MET A 368 -7.77 6.71 16.70
N GLY A 369 -9.08 6.56 16.52
CA GLY A 369 -9.94 5.83 17.45
C GLY A 369 -9.53 4.36 17.57
N LEU A 370 -9.21 3.70 16.47
CA LEU A 370 -8.77 2.31 16.46
C LEU A 370 -7.46 2.11 17.26
N MET A 371 -6.47 3.00 17.05
CA MET A 371 -5.23 2.94 17.81
C MET A 371 -5.47 3.16 19.30
N TRP A 372 -6.35 4.11 19.65
CA TRP A 372 -6.75 4.33 21.04
C TRP A 372 -7.47 3.10 21.63
N THR A 373 -8.43 2.50 20.90
CA THR A 373 -9.16 1.30 21.33
C THR A 373 -8.20 0.16 21.62
N TYR A 374 -7.29 -0.16 20.68
CA TYR A 374 -6.36 -1.26 20.89
C TYR A 374 -5.38 -1.01 22.03
N ALA A 375 -4.98 0.24 22.28
CA ALA A 375 -4.08 0.56 23.39
C ALA A 375 -4.78 0.61 24.77
N ASN A 376 -6.06 0.98 24.85
CA ASN A 376 -6.69 1.38 26.10
C ASN A 376 -7.97 0.63 26.48
N HIS A 377 -8.67 0.00 25.54
CA HIS A 377 -10.02 -0.51 25.81
C HIS A 377 -9.99 -1.77 26.70
N PRO A 378 -10.82 -1.87 27.76
CA PRO A 378 -10.79 -3.00 28.68
C PRO A 378 -11.14 -4.35 28.02
N ARG A 379 -11.98 -4.34 26.97
CA ARG A 379 -12.33 -5.52 26.16
C ARG A 379 -11.19 -6.04 25.28
N VAL A 380 -10.14 -5.25 25.04
CA VAL A 380 -8.97 -5.68 24.27
C VAL A 380 -7.99 -6.42 25.20
N PRO A 381 -7.52 -7.64 24.89
CA PRO A 381 -6.56 -8.36 25.73
C PRO A 381 -5.29 -7.57 26.08
N GLU A 382 -4.75 -7.79 27.28
CA GLU A 382 -3.57 -7.05 27.78
C GLU A 382 -2.35 -7.15 26.86
N LYS A 383 -2.12 -8.32 26.26
CA LYS A 383 -1.06 -8.53 25.26
C LYS A 383 -1.15 -7.53 24.11
N ILE A 384 -2.37 -7.26 23.62
CA ILE A 384 -2.61 -6.32 22.52
C ILE A 384 -2.45 -4.88 23.03
N ARG A 385 -3.06 -4.54 24.17
CA ARG A 385 -2.92 -3.21 24.79
C ARG A 385 -1.47 -2.82 25.02
N ALA A 386 -0.66 -3.72 25.57
CA ALA A 386 0.76 -3.49 25.82
C ALA A 386 1.54 -3.27 24.51
N ALA A 387 1.23 -4.04 23.45
CA ALA A 387 1.88 -3.90 22.15
C ALA A 387 1.57 -2.53 21.50
N PHE A 388 0.31 -2.09 21.51
CA PHE A 388 -0.07 -0.80 20.95
C PHE A 388 0.41 0.37 21.81
N SER A 389 0.36 0.26 23.15
CA SER A 389 0.84 1.30 24.07
C SER A 389 2.36 1.49 24.07
N ARG A 390 3.11 0.51 23.55
CA ARG A 390 4.57 0.65 23.39
C ARG A 390 4.92 1.73 22.37
N LEU A 391 4.13 1.89 21.31
CA LEU A 391 4.31 2.95 20.32
C LEU A 391 3.32 4.09 20.56
N GLY A 392 3.61 5.23 19.94
CA GLY A 392 2.73 6.39 19.90
C GLY A 392 3.17 7.34 18.78
N LEU A 393 2.47 8.46 18.62
CA LEU A 393 2.85 9.48 17.63
C LEU A 393 4.22 10.07 17.98
N SER A 394 4.97 10.50 16.96
CA SER A 394 6.30 11.11 17.14
C SER A 394 6.16 12.62 17.32
N LYS A 395 6.67 13.20 18.41
CA LYS A 395 6.59 14.66 18.70
C LYS A 395 7.29 15.52 17.65
N ASP A 396 8.35 15.00 17.04
CA ASP A 396 9.14 15.70 16.04
C ASP A 396 8.66 15.50 14.60
N GLU A 397 7.56 14.78 14.39
CA GLU A 397 6.89 14.65 13.10
C GLU A 397 5.55 15.38 13.11
N PHE A 398 5.18 15.93 11.96
CA PHE A 398 3.81 16.44 11.71
C PHE A 398 3.29 17.44 12.76
N ALA A 399 4.17 18.28 13.33
CA ALA A 399 3.81 19.21 14.40
C ALA A 399 2.67 20.17 14.03
N ASP A 400 2.56 20.52 12.74
CA ASP A 400 1.52 21.37 12.15
C ASP A 400 0.15 20.70 11.98
N SER A 401 0.07 19.37 12.14
CA SER A 401 -1.18 18.59 12.04
C SER A 401 -1.49 17.82 13.32
N GLY A 402 -0.95 18.26 14.46
CA GLY A 402 -1.15 17.59 15.76
C GLY A 402 -0.46 16.24 15.83
N HIS A 403 0.70 16.12 15.16
CA HIS A 403 1.54 14.91 15.07
C HIS A 403 0.92 13.75 14.28
N TRP A 404 -0.19 14.01 13.58
CA TRP A 404 -0.85 13.04 12.71
C TRP A 404 -0.37 13.21 11.26
N PRO A 405 -0.14 12.12 10.49
CA PRO A 405 0.30 12.23 9.10
C PRO A 405 -0.61 13.13 8.25
N ARG A 406 -0.01 13.94 7.38
CA ARG A 406 -0.72 15.01 6.65
C ARG A 406 -1.55 14.50 5.47
N GLN A 407 -1.19 13.34 4.92
CA GLN A 407 -1.73 12.82 3.66
C GLN A 407 -2.52 11.55 3.92
N LEU A 408 -3.79 11.53 3.51
CA LEU A 408 -4.55 10.28 3.39
C LEU A 408 -3.91 9.46 2.26
N TYR A 409 -3.72 8.17 2.49
CA TYR A 409 -3.20 7.27 1.46
C TYR A 409 -4.31 6.92 0.47
N VAL A 410 -4.51 7.83 -0.48
CA VAL A 410 -5.33 7.62 -1.68
C VAL A 410 -4.57 6.64 -2.56
N ARG A 411 -4.80 5.34 -2.36
CA ARG A 411 -4.12 4.29 -3.11
C ARG A 411 -4.53 4.30 -4.57
N GLU A 412 -5.77 4.65 -4.85
CA GLU A 412 -6.36 4.55 -6.17
C GLU A 412 -7.61 5.42 -6.23
N ALA A 413 -7.68 6.31 -7.21
CA ALA A 413 -8.87 7.09 -7.49
C ALA A 413 -9.32 6.87 -8.95
N ARG A 414 -9.21 7.91 -9.79
CA ARG A 414 -9.49 7.79 -11.21
C ARG A 414 -8.30 7.18 -11.93
N ARG A 415 -8.58 6.33 -12.92
CA ARG A 415 -7.57 5.80 -13.84
C ARG A 415 -7.95 6.17 -15.26
N MET A 416 -7.06 6.85 -15.98
CA MET A 416 -7.30 7.28 -17.35
C MET A 416 -7.66 6.08 -18.26
N ILE A 417 -8.44 6.31 -19.31
CA ILE A 417 -8.65 5.32 -20.38
C ILE A 417 -8.02 5.87 -21.66
N SER A 418 -6.83 5.40 -22.02
CA SER A 418 -6.08 5.87 -23.19
C SER A 418 -6.11 4.87 -24.36
N ASP A 419 -5.26 5.09 -25.36
CA ASP A 419 -4.96 4.18 -26.48
C ASP A 419 -4.36 2.85 -25.99
N TYR A 420 -3.71 2.87 -24.83
CA TYR A 420 -3.14 1.69 -24.20
C TYR A 420 -3.44 1.70 -22.71
N VAL A 421 -4.04 0.62 -22.22
CA VAL A 421 -4.31 0.40 -20.80
C VAL A 421 -3.31 -0.64 -20.31
N MET A 422 -2.47 -0.27 -19.33
CA MET A 422 -1.60 -1.23 -18.65
C MET A 422 -2.46 -2.26 -17.92
N ALA A 423 -2.20 -3.55 -18.12
CA ALA A 423 -3.00 -4.64 -17.55
C ALA A 423 -2.11 -5.73 -16.93
N GLU A 424 -2.73 -6.73 -16.28
CA GLU A 424 -2.05 -7.87 -15.66
C GLU A 424 -0.98 -8.52 -16.58
N LYS A 425 -1.29 -8.62 -17.88
CA LYS A 425 -0.38 -9.16 -18.91
C LYS A 425 0.96 -8.41 -18.97
N ASN A 426 0.97 -7.10 -18.70
CA ASN A 426 2.19 -6.30 -18.69
C ASN A 426 3.00 -6.56 -17.43
N CYS A 427 2.34 -6.56 -16.26
CA CYS A 427 2.98 -6.86 -14.98
C CYS A 427 3.62 -8.26 -14.96
N ARG A 428 3.02 -9.21 -15.67
CA ARG A 428 3.56 -10.58 -15.84
C ARG A 428 4.59 -10.71 -16.97
N ARG A 429 4.80 -9.65 -17.77
CA ARG A 429 5.57 -9.64 -19.02
C ARG A 429 5.10 -10.71 -20.02
N LEU A 430 3.79 -10.99 -20.07
CA LEU A 430 3.17 -11.73 -21.17
C LEU A 430 3.08 -10.86 -22.42
N GLU A 431 2.94 -9.54 -22.22
CA GLU A 431 3.09 -8.52 -23.25
C GLU A 431 4.07 -7.45 -22.75
N VAL A 432 5.10 -7.16 -23.55
CA VAL A 432 6.13 -6.18 -23.21
C VAL A 432 5.96 -5.00 -24.16
N VAL A 433 5.80 -3.81 -23.61
CA VAL A 433 5.61 -2.59 -24.42
C VAL A 433 6.96 -2.09 -24.93
N GLU A 434 6.97 -1.60 -26.17
CA GLU A 434 8.18 -1.10 -26.83
C GLU A 434 8.39 0.41 -26.61
N ASP A 435 7.37 1.09 -26.12
CA ASP A 435 7.33 2.54 -25.89
C ASP A 435 7.49 2.89 -24.40
N SER A 436 8.40 2.20 -23.70
CA SER A 436 8.62 2.38 -22.26
C SER A 436 9.03 3.80 -21.85
N VAL A 437 8.46 4.31 -20.76
CA VAL A 437 8.80 5.58 -20.10
C VAL A 437 9.22 5.41 -18.64
N GLY A 438 9.46 4.17 -18.23
CA GLY A 438 9.80 3.81 -16.86
C GLY A 438 9.45 2.36 -16.59
N MET A 439 9.73 1.88 -15.39
CA MET A 439 9.44 0.50 -15.01
C MET A 439 8.69 0.40 -13.69
N GLY A 440 7.70 -0.49 -13.65
CA GLY A 440 7.11 -0.99 -12.42
C GLY A 440 7.82 -2.25 -11.96
N ALA A 441 7.88 -2.49 -10.64
CA ALA A 441 8.52 -3.69 -10.09
C ALA A 441 7.89 -4.19 -8.78
N TYR A 442 6.91 -3.47 -8.23
CA TYR A 442 6.22 -3.87 -7.01
C TYR A 442 5.12 -4.88 -7.32
N ASN A 443 4.72 -5.69 -6.35
CA ASN A 443 3.67 -6.70 -6.54
C ASN A 443 2.38 -6.08 -7.11
N MET A 444 1.60 -6.87 -7.85
CA MET A 444 0.18 -6.55 -8.05
C MET A 444 -0.51 -6.70 -6.70
N ASP A 445 -0.63 -5.57 -6.03
CA ASP A 445 -1.12 -5.42 -4.66
C ASP A 445 -2.40 -4.57 -4.66
N SER A 446 -3.51 -5.22 -4.34
CA SER A 446 -4.77 -4.57 -4.01
C SER A 446 -5.10 -4.88 -2.56
N HIS A 447 -5.44 -3.85 -1.80
CA HIS A 447 -5.95 -4.01 -0.44
C HIS A 447 -7.43 -4.41 -0.47
N ASN A 448 -7.91 -4.97 0.63
CA ASN A 448 -9.33 -5.28 0.78
C ASN A 448 -10.22 -4.08 0.45
N VAL A 449 -11.26 -4.34 -0.32
CA VAL A 449 -12.20 -3.37 -0.87
C VAL A 449 -13.45 -3.30 0.01
N GLN A 450 -13.96 -4.45 0.49
CA GLN A 450 -15.16 -4.54 1.32
C GLN A 450 -15.06 -5.58 2.44
N ARG A 451 -15.98 -5.49 3.41
CA ARG A 451 -16.25 -6.48 4.46
C ARG A 451 -17.70 -6.96 4.35
N TYR A 452 -17.93 -8.22 4.03
CA TYR A 452 -19.27 -8.73 3.77
C TYR A 452 -19.66 -9.85 4.74
N ILE A 453 -20.96 -10.15 4.78
CA ILE A 453 -21.52 -11.27 5.55
C ILE A 453 -21.64 -12.48 4.62
N THR A 454 -20.96 -13.57 4.99
CA THR A 454 -21.01 -14.87 4.31
C THR A 454 -22.39 -15.53 4.46
N LYS A 455 -22.67 -16.58 3.67
CA LYS A 455 -23.92 -17.35 3.77
C LYS A 455 -24.11 -17.99 5.15
N GLU A 456 -23.00 -18.26 5.83
CA GLU A 456 -22.91 -18.82 7.18
C GLU A 456 -23.11 -17.75 8.27
N GLY A 457 -23.37 -16.49 7.90
CA GLY A 457 -23.61 -15.40 8.84
C GLY A 457 -22.34 -14.84 9.50
N LYS A 458 -21.17 -15.03 8.88
CA LYS A 458 -19.85 -14.59 9.41
C LYS A 458 -19.26 -13.45 8.60
N VAL A 459 -18.50 -12.57 9.25
CA VAL A 459 -17.79 -11.47 8.57
C VAL A 459 -16.54 -12.01 7.84
N ARG A 460 -16.33 -11.56 6.60
CA ARG A 460 -15.09 -11.76 5.83
C ARG A 460 -14.70 -10.47 5.09
N ASN A 461 -13.41 -10.26 4.92
CA ASN A 461 -12.89 -9.24 4.01
C ASN A 461 -12.79 -9.80 2.59
N GLU A 462 -12.95 -8.92 1.60
CA GLU A 462 -12.80 -9.20 0.18
C GLU A 462 -12.05 -8.06 -0.51
N GLY A 463 -11.29 -8.40 -1.54
CA GLY A 463 -10.63 -7.49 -2.47
C GLY A 463 -9.10 -7.55 -2.40
N ASP A 464 -8.56 -8.21 -1.37
CA ASP A 464 -7.11 -8.34 -1.22
C ASP A 464 -6.53 -9.31 -2.26
N VAL A 465 -5.57 -8.80 -3.03
CA VAL A 465 -4.81 -9.56 -4.02
C VAL A 465 -3.34 -9.19 -3.88
N GLN A 466 -2.48 -10.17 -3.61
CA GLN A 466 -1.03 -9.97 -3.50
C GLN A 466 -0.30 -10.96 -4.42
N VAL A 467 0.09 -10.50 -5.61
CA VAL A 467 0.75 -11.36 -6.61
C VAL A 467 2.09 -10.77 -7.02
N GLY A 468 3.16 -11.55 -6.83
CA GLY A 468 4.51 -11.17 -7.22
C GLY A 468 4.66 -10.94 -8.72
N VAL A 469 5.50 -9.97 -9.07
CA VAL A 469 5.78 -9.59 -10.47
C VAL A 469 7.28 -9.57 -10.75
N ARG A 470 7.64 -9.55 -12.03
CA ARG A 470 8.99 -9.16 -12.47
C ARG A 470 8.98 -7.68 -12.83
N PRO A 471 10.12 -6.97 -12.79
CA PRO A 471 10.22 -5.63 -13.36
C PRO A 471 9.71 -5.59 -14.80
N TYR A 472 8.82 -4.66 -15.10
CA TYR A 472 8.16 -4.53 -16.41
C TYR A 472 8.12 -3.07 -16.87
N PRO A 473 8.20 -2.81 -18.19
CA PRO A 473 8.10 -1.45 -18.72
C PRO A 473 6.67 -0.88 -18.64
N VAL A 474 6.57 0.43 -18.43
CA VAL A 474 5.33 1.21 -18.43
C VAL A 474 5.24 2.01 -19.74
N SER A 475 4.14 1.88 -20.47
CA SER A 475 3.99 2.47 -21.81
C SER A 475 3.81 3.98 -21.80
N TYR A 476 4.43 4.68 -22.74
CA TYR A 476 4.19 6.12 -22.97
C TYR A 476 2.72 6.42 -23.24
N ARG A 477 2.06 5.58 -24.05
CA ARG A 477 0.63 5.70 -24.35
C ARG A 477 -0.26 5.68 -23.10
N SER A 478 0.19 5.03 -22.02
CA SER A 478 -0.59 4.97 -20.77
C SER A 478 -0.56 6.26 -19.95
N ILE A 479 0.42 7.15 -20.14
CA ILE A 479 0.53 8.41 -19.37
C ILE A 479 0.05 9.64 -20.16
N ARG A 480 -0.55 9.44 -21.32
CA ARG A 480 -1.19 10.51 -22.12
C ARG A 480 -2.62 10.13 -22.48
N PRO A 481 -3.55 11.07 -22.65
CA PRO A 481 -4.88 10.81 -23.17
C PRO A 481 -4.86 10.55 -24.68
N LYS A 482 -6.02 10.12 -25.19
CA LYS A 482 -6.28 10.03 -26.63
C LYS A 482 -6.27 11.42 -27.25
N ALA A 483 -5.84 11.51 -28.52
CA ALA A 483 -5.66 12.80 -29.19
C ALA A 483 -6.97 13.61 -29.29
N GLU A 484 -8.08 12.92 -29.56
CA GLU A 484 -9.41 13.52 -29.65
C GLU A 484 -9.94 14.04 -28.31
N GLU A 485 -9.39 13.57 -27.18
CA GLU A 485 -9.79 14.00 -25.84
C GLU A 485 -8.93 15.15 -25.34
N CYS A 486 -7.60 15.03 -25.41
CA CYS A 486 -6.71 16.13 -25.05
C CYS A 486 -5.31 16.03 -25.68
N THR A 487 -4.80 17.12 -26.26
CA THR A 487 -3.55 17.11 -27.05
C THR A 487 -2.31 17.62 -26.34
N ASN A 488 -2.47 18.20 -25.14
CA ASN A 488 -1.39 18.82 -24.38
C ASN A 488 -1.43 18.55 -22.87
N LEU A 489 -1.98 17.39 -22.46
CA LEU A 489 -2.04 16.95 -21.07
C LEU A 489 -1.31 15.62 -20.86
N LEU A 490 -0.46 15.52 -19.85
CA LEU A 490 0.12 14.24 -19.39
C LEU A 490 -0.36 13.90 -17.98
N VAL A 491 -0.52 12.60 -17.70
CA VAL A 491 -1.11 12.07 -16.47
C VAL A 491 -0.23 10.93 -15.93
N PRO A 492 0.91 11.26 -15.27
CA PRO A 492 1.84 10.25 -14.77
C PRO A 492 1.36 9.45 -13.55
N ILE A 493 0.37 9.95 -12.80
CA ILE A 493 -0.14 9.31 -11.57
C ILE A 493 -1.43 8.56 -11.84
N CYS A 494 -2.49 9.25 -12.24
CA CYS A 494 -3.77 8.65 -12.62
C CYS A 494 -3.72 8.01 -14.03
N LEU A 495 -2.59 7.39 -14.36
CA LEU A 495 -2.30 6.83 -15.68
C LEU A 495 -3.30 5.74 -16.09
N SER A 496 -3.25 5.36 -17.36
CA SER A 496 -4.13 4.35 -17.91
C SER A 496 -3.70 2.94 -17.55
N ALA A 497 -4.41 2.35 -16.59
CA ALA A 497 -4.19 1.00 -16.10
C ALA A 497 -5.49 0.36 -15.60
N SER A 498 -5.57 -0.97 -15.66
CA SER A 498 -6.57 -1.74 -14.90
C SER A 498 -6.33 -1.58 -13.40
N HIS A 499 -7.37 -1.79 -12.59
CA HIS A 499 -7.25 -1.79 -11.12
C HIS A 499 -6.07 -2.63 -10.61
N ILE A 500 -5.94 -3.86 -11.11
CA ILE A 500 -4.89 -4.76 -10.63
C ILE A 500 -3.49 -4.34 -11.08
N SER A 501 -3.33 -3.87 -12.33
CA SER A 501 -2.04 -3.38 -12.82
C SER A 501 -1.65 -2.09 -12.10
N TYR A 502 -2.60 -1.20 -11.85
CA TYR A 502 -2.39 0.02 -11.09
C TYR A 502 -1.86 -0.26 -9.69
N GLY A 503 -2.37 -1.31 -9.03
CA GLY A 503 -1.85 -1.82 -7.74
C GLY A 503 -0.33 -2.05 -7.72
N SER A 504 0.27 -2.37 -8.87
CA SER A 504 1.71 -2.55 -9.03
C SER A 504 2.44 -1.26 -9.46
N ILE A 505 1.82 -0.42 -10.29
CA ILE A 505 2.44 0.80 -10.83
C ILE A 505 2.46 1.95 -9.81
N ARG A 506 1.46 2.02 -8.91
CA ARG A 506 1.15 3.18 -8.05
C ARG A 506 2.16 3.56 -6.95
N MET A 507 3.40 3.15 -7.08
CA MET A 507 4.44 3.39 -6.08
C MET A 507 5.06 4.77 -6.28
N GLU A 508 5.28 5.51 -5.19
CA GLU A 508 5.96 6.82 -5.19
C GLU A 508 7.25 6.88 -6.05
N PRO A 509 8.19 5.92 -5.97
CA PRO A 509 9.37 5.92 -6.84
C PRO A 509 9.02 5.82 -8.33
N VAL A 510 7.98 5.06 -8.68
CA VAL A 510 7.52 4.92 -10.06
C VAL A 510 6.84 6.22 -10.51
N PHE A 511 6.04 6.87 -9.67
CA PHE A 511 5.47 8.19 -10.00
C PHE A 511 6.53 9.27 -10.20
N MET A 512 7.63 9.26 -9.45
CA MET A 512 8.79 10.13 -9.72
C MET A 512 9.40 9.88 -11.10
N VAL A 513 9.57 8.60 -11.47
CA VAL A 513 10.04 8.20 -12.79
C VAL A 513 9.10 8.70 -13.89
N LEU A 514 7.80 8.42 -13.77
CA LEU A 514 6.80 8.81 -14.76
C LEU A 514 6.63 10.33 -14.84
N GLY A 515 6.74 11.06 -13.73
CA GLY A 515 6.74 12.52 -13.68
C GLY A 515 7.90 13.13 -14.47
N GLN A 516 9.12 12.61 -14.27
CA GLN A 516 10.29 13.02 -15.06
C GLN A 516 10.10 12.73 -16.57
N SER A 517 9.61 11.54 -16.91
CA SER A 517 9.36 11.16 -18.30
C SER A 517 8.26 12.00 -18.95
N ALA A 518 7.20 12.33 -18.20
CA ALA A 518 6.12 13.20 -18.67
C ALA A 518 6.65 14.60 -18.99
N ALA A 519 7.44 15.20 -18.10
CA ALA A 519 8.06 16.50 -18.36
C ALA A 519 8.95 16.48 -19.61
N THR A 520 9.73 15.41 -19.79
CA THR A 520 10.59 15.27 -20.99
C THR A 520 9.76 15.22 -22.27
N ALA A 521 8.67 14.44 -22.28
CA ALA A 521 7.74 14.37 -23.40
C ALA A 521 7.05 15.73 -23.67
N ALA A 522 6.61 16.43 -22.63
CA ALA A 522 6.02 17.77 -22.74
C ALA A 522 6.99 18.76 -23.38
N VAL A 523 8.25 18.79 -22.93
CA VAL A 523 9.27 19.67 -23.50
C VAL A 523 9.56 19.34 -24.97
N GLN A 524 9.71 18.05 -25.30
CA GLN A 524 9.96 17.64 -26.68
C GLN A 524 8.78 17.98 -27.60
N ALA A 525 7.54 17.84 -27.14
CA ALA A 525 6.35 18.26 -27.88
C ALA A 525 6.36 19.77 -28.18
N ILE A 526 6.76 20.60 -27.20
CA ILE A 526 6.93 22.05 -27.38
C ILE A 526 8.01 22.36 -28.43
N GLU A 527 9.16 21.68 -28.36
CA GLU A 527 10.30 21.93 -29.25
C GLU A 527 10.05 21.46 -30.69
N GLN A 528 9.32 20.36 -30.84
CA GLN A 528 8.93 19.82 -32.14
C GLN A 528 7.70 20.54 -32.73
N GLY A 529 6.96 21.30 -31.92
CA GLY A 529 5.73 21.96 -32.34
C GLY A 529 4.60 20.97 -32.66
N VAL A 530 4.56 19.84 -31.95
CA VAL A 530 3.58 18.76 -32.17
C VAL A 530 2.76 18.48 -30.91
N GLU A 531 1.64 17.80 -31.09
CA GLU A 531 0.84 17.25 -29.99
C GLU A 531 1.63 16.14 -29.29
N ILE A 532 1.38 15.92 -28.00
CA ILE A 532 2.09 14.90 -27.22
C ILE A 532 1.95 13.49 -27.83
N GLN A 533 0.84 13.21 -28.51
CA GLN A 533 0.61 11.93 -29.18
C GLN A 533 1.55 11.66 -30.36
N LYS A 534 2.18 12.70 -30.91
CA LYS A 534 2.96 12.66 -32.17
C LYS A 534 4.46 12.85 -31.97
N ILE A 535 4.95 12.91 -30.73
CA ILE A 535 6.39 13.03 -30.49
C ILE A 535 7.15 11.80 -30.98
N ASP A 536 8.39 12.01 -31.40
CA ASP A 536 9.30 10.93 -31.77
C ASP A 536 9.77 10.17 -30.52
N TYR A 537 9.25 8.95 -30.33
CA TYR A 537 9.61 8.10 -29.19
C TYR A 537 11.11 7.76 -29.14
N ALA A 538 11.79 7.64 -30.29
CA ALA A 538 13.22 7.33 -30.29
C ALA A 538 14.03 8.45 -29.61
N LYS A 539 13.66 9.71 -29.89
CA LYS A 539 14.25 10.89 -29.22
C LYS A 539 13.84 11.01 -27.76
N LEU A 540 12.61 10.62 -27.41
CA LEU A 540 12.18 10.56 -26.01
C LEU A 540 13.04 9.55 -25.23
N LYS A 541 13.17 8.33 -25.78
CA LYS A 541 13.99 7.26 -25.24
C LYS A 541 15.45 7.68 -25.06
N GLU A 542 16.05 8.29 -26.07
CA GLU A 542 17.43 8.79 -26.01
C GLU A 542 17.62 9.76 -24.83
N ARG A 543 16.73 10.76 -24.71
CA ARG A 543 16.81 11.75 -23.63
C ARG A 543 16.61 11.11 -22.25
N MET A 544 15.64 10.22 -22.10
CA MET A 544 15.38 9.52 -20.83
C MET A 544 16.59 8.69 -20.39
N LEU A 545 17.20 7.91 -21.30
CA LEU A 545 18.40 7.14 -21.01
C LEU A 545 19.58 8.06 -20.62
N ALA A 546 19.75 9.18 -21.31
CA ALA A 546 20.77 10.17 -20.96
C ALA A 546 20.53 10.82 -19.58
N ASP A 547 19.28 10.89 -19.13
CA ASP A 547 18.91 11.32 -17.77
C ASP A 547 18.96 10.19 -16.72
N GLY A 548 19.45 9.00 -17.09
CA GLY A 548 19.62 7.86 -16.19
C GLY A 548 18.35 7.08 -15.88
N GLN A 549 17.28 7.25 -16.68
CA GLN A 549 16.08 6.43 -16.58
C GLN A 549 16.35 4.98 -16.97
N VAL A 550 15.60 4.07 -16.35
CA VAL A 550 15.63 2.64 -16.68
C VAL A 550 14.33 2.31 -17.41
N LEU A 551 14.45 1.87 -18.67
CA LEU A 551 13.30 1.69 -19.55
C LEU A 551 12.96 0.21 -19.78
N ASP A 552 13.96 -0.66 -19.82
CA ASP A 552 13.77 -2.10 -19.75
C ASP A 552 15.10 -2.76 -19.36
N PHE A 553 15.02 -3.94 -18.77
CA PHE A 553 16.13 -4.88 -18.67
C PHE A 553 15.60 -6.30 -18.56
N GLU A 554 16.42 -7.27 -18.98
CA GLU A 554 16.10 -8.68 -18.81
C GLU A 554 16.01 -9.02 -17.32
N SER A 555 14.83 -9.47 -16.91
CA SER A 555 14.61 -10.06 -15.60
C SER A 555 14.32 -11.54 -15.81
N PRO A 556 15.11 -12.45 -15.18
CA PRO A 556 14.82 -13.87 -15.25
C PRO A 556 13.37 -14.12 -14.80
N PRO A 557 12.70 -15.15 -15.34
CA PRO A 557 11.39 -15.58 -14.85
C PRO A 557 11.40 -15.63 -13.33
N MET A 558 10.31 -15.17 -12.70
CA MET A 558 10.11 -15.48 -11.29
C MET A 558 10.28 -16.99 -11.17
N PRO A 559 11.09 -17.49 -10.23
CA PRO A 559 11.16 -18.92 -10.02
C PRO A 559 9.75 -19.38 -9.70
N VAL A 560 9.08 -20.00 -10.67
CA VAL A 560 7.86 -20.75 -10.42
C VAL A 560 8.39 -21.96 -9.69
N ALA A 561 8.40 -21.89 -8.36
CA ALA A 561 8.68 -23.08 -7.62
C ALA A 561 7.63 -24.10 -8.04
N PRO A 562 8.03 -25.23 -8.62
CA PRO A 562 7.06 -26.21 -9.08
C PRO A 562 6.24 -26.64 -7.87
N VAL A 563 4.92 -26.48 -7.97
CA VAL A 563 4.01 -27.10 -7.02
C VAL A 563 4.21 -28.60 -7.18
N ILE A 564 4.73 -29.23 -6.12
CA ILE A 564 4.88 -30.68 -6.11
C ILE A 564 3.50 -31.24 -5.79
N GLU A 565 2.79 -31.70 -6.82
CA GLU A 565 1.49 -32.34 -6.67
C GLU A 565 1.65 -33.68 -5.94
N LYS A 566 0.96 -33.82 -4.80
CA LYS A 566 1.02 -35.03 -3.97
C LYS A 566 0.65 -36.30 -4.74
N GLU A 567 -0.24 -36.17 -5.74
CA GLU A 567 -0.70 -37.26 -6.59
C GLU A 567 0.43 -37.89 -7.42
N LYS A 568 1.54 -37.17 -7.64
CA LYS A 568 2.68 -37.64 -8.45
C LYS A 568 3.76 -38.39 -7.65
N LEU A 569 3.70 -38.33 -6.31
CA LEU A 569 4.76 -38.84 -5.43
C LEU A 569 4.64 -40.35 -5.11
N GLY A 570 3.50 -40.97 -5.42
CA GLY A 570 3.21 -42.38 -5.13
C GLY A 570 3.06 -42.68 -3.63
N GLY A 571 2.59 -43.90 -3.30
CA GLY A 571 2.30 -44.29 -1.92
C GLY A 571 1.06 -43.59 -1.34
N ILE A 572 0.92 -43.65 -0.01
CA ILE A 572 -0.13 -42.93 0.71
C ILE A 572 0.48 -41.68 1.32
N ILE A 573 -0.12 -40.52 1.04
CA ILE A 573 0.39 -39.21 1.48
C ILE A 573 -0.68 -38.48 2.27
N VAL A 574 -0.27 -37.94 3.41
CA VAL A 574 -1.10 -37.08 4.26
C VAL A 574 -0.39 -35.76 4.40
N ASP A 575 -1.08 -34.70 3.97
CA ASP A 575 -0.61 -33.32 4.01
C ASP A 575 -0.84 -32.68 5.40
N ASP A 576 -0.13 -31.61 5.75
CA ASP A 576 -0.26 -30.94 7.04
C ASP A 576 -1.66 -30.35 7.21
N ALA A 577 -2.30 -29.93 6.12
CA ALA A 577 -3.70 -29.49 6.13
C ALA A 577 -4.69 -30.62 6.52
N GLN A 578 -4.27 -31.89 6.43
CA GLN A 578 -5.04 -33.07 6.78
C GLN A 578 -4.63 -33.66 8.15
N ALA A 579 -3.54 -33.16 8.75
CA ALA A 579 -3.02 -33.65 10.01
C ALA A 579 -3.81 -33.10 11.21
N LYS A 580 -3.80 -33.84 12.33
CA LYS A 580 -4.29 -33.33 13.60
C LYS A 580 -3.19 -32.51 14.27
N LEU A 581 -3.35 -31.19 14.25
CA LEU A 581 -2.39 -30.25 14.82
C LEU A 581 -2.78 -29.82 16.24
N THR A 582 -1.78 -29.74 17.11
CA THR A 582 -1.82 -29.00 18.39
C THR A 582 -0.69 -27.99 18.31
N GLY A 583 -1.01 -26.71 18.13
CA GLY A 583 -0.03 -25.71 17.65
C GLY A 583 0.18 -25.79 16.14
N PHE A 584 1.37 -25.40 15.65
CA PHE A 584 1.71 -25.29 14.23
C PHE A 584 0.77 -24.34 13.45
N ASP A 585 0.25 -23.32 14.12
CA ASP A 585 -0.72 -22.33 13.59
C ASP A 585 -0.18 -21.44 12.45
N LYS A 586 1.12 -21.51 12.15
CA LYS A 586 1.76 -20.63 11.17
C LYS A 586 2.01 -21.41 9.88
N GLN A 587 1.46 -20.87 8.80
CA GLN A 587 1.64 -21.38 7.44
C GLN A 587 2.74 -20.60 6.71
N GLY A 588 3.52 -21.29 5.89
CA GLY A 588 4.60 -20.74 5.09
C GLY A 588 4.50 -21.16 3.64
N THR A 589 4.73 -20.21 2.73
CA THR A 589 4.74 -20.44 1.27
C THR A 589 5.97 -19.84 0.60
N THR A 590 6.88 -19.27 1.40
CA THR A 590 8.02 -18.48 0.91
C THR A 590 9.29 -19.30 0.70
N SER A 591 9.41 -20.44 1.39
CA SER A 591 10.60 -21.29 1.33
C SER A 591 10.28 -22.58 0.58
N HIS A 592 10.85 -22.74 -0.60
CA HIS A 592 10.67 -23.92 -1.45
C HIS A 592 11.85 -24.90 -1.33
N PRO A 593 11.66 -26.18 -1.71
CA PRO A 593 10.41 -26.83 -2.16
C PRO A 593 9.46 -27.17 -1.00
N TYR A 594 8.16 -27.27 -1.28
CA TYR A 594 7.12 -27.89 -0.43
C TYR A 594 6.10 -28.61 -1.32
N ILE A 595 5.35 -29.53 -0.73
CA ILE A 595 4.33 -30.34 -1.41
C ILE A 595 2.95 -29.70 -1.20
N GLY A 596 2.09 -29.74 -2.22
CA GLY A 596 0.77 -29.11 -2.12
C GLY A 596 0.81 -27.58 -2.06
N GLU A 597 0.05 -26.98 -1.14
CA GLU A 597 -0.19 -25.52 -1.10
C GLU A 597 0.77 -24.73 -0.21
N GLY A 598 1.57 -25.40 0.64
CA GLY A 598 2.43 -24.73 1.62
C GLY A 598 3.08 -25.70 2.59
N TYR A 599 3.45 -25.18 3.77
CA TYR A 599 3.91 -25.98 4.91
C TYR A 599 3.57 -25.25 6.22
N ALA A 600 3.35 -25.99 7.30
CA ALA A 600 3.19 -25.42 8.63
C ALA A 600 4.51 -25.37 9.42
N HIS A 601 4.59 -24.46 10.39
CA HIS A 601 5.75 -24.34 11.26
C HIS A 601 5.45 -23.85 12.67
N ASP A 602 6.32 -24.20 13.60
CA ASP A 602 6.18 -23.88 15.03
C ASP A 602 6.57 -22.43 15.39
N ASN A 603 7.07 -21.67 14.41
CA ASN A 603 7.61 -20.31 14.58
C ASN A 603 8.79 -20.21 15.56
N ASN A 604 9.42 -21.34 15.87
CA ASN A 604 10.43 -21.46 16.93
C ASN A 604 9.91 -21.04 18.32
N GLU A 605 8.62 -21.17 18.57
CA GLU A 605 7.95 -20.81 19.81
C GLU A 605 7.41 -22.05 20.53
N ASP A 606 7.02 -21.91 21.81
CA ASP A 606 6.32 -22.95 22.58
C ASP A 606 6.91 -24.37 22.49
N LYS A 607 8.22 -24.49 22.67
CA LYS A 607 8.94 -25.77 22.61
C LYS A 607 8.35 -26.80 23.57
N GLY A 608 8.11 -28.01 23.07
CA GLY A 608 7.48 -29.11 23.81
C GLY A 608 5.96 -29.05 23.89
N LYS A 609 5.31 -28.01 23.35
CA LYS A 609 3.85 -27.87 23.37
C LYS A 609 3.19 -28.05 22.02
N GLN A 610 3.97 -28.15 20.93
CA GLN A 610 3.42 -28.25 19.58
C GLN A 610 3.67 -29.64 19.00
N LYS A 611 2.61 -30.22 18.39
CA LYS A 611 2.59 -31.57 17.84
C LYS A 611 1.72 -31.63 16.58
N ALA A 612 2.16 -32.40 15.60
CA ALA A 612 1.41 -32.72 14.40
C ALA A 612 1.29 -34.23 14.27
N VAL A 613 0.07 -34.75 14.23
CA VAL A 613 -0.20 -36.19 14.12
C VAL A 613 -0.84 -36.47 12.77
N PHE A 614 -0.11 -37.19 11.93
CA PHE A 614 -0.53 -37.64 10.61
C PHE A 614 -1.05 -39.07 10.71
N THR A 615 -2.25 -39.34 10.22
CA THR A 615 -2.84 -40.68 10.25
C THR A 615 -3.34 -41.12 8.89
N ALA A 616 -3.17 -42.41 8.57
CA ALA A 616 -3.61 -43.00 7.31
C ALA A 616 -4.05 -44.45 7.50
N LYS A 617 -5.10 -44.87 6.76
CA LYS A 617 -5.44 -46.30 6.62
C LYS A 617 -4.68 -46.86 5.42
N LEU A 618 -3.79 -47.82 5.68
CA LEU A 618 -2.97 -48.41 4.61
C LEU A 618 -3.73 -49.55 3.93
N PRO A 619 -3.73 -49.61 2.58
CA PRO A 619 -4.59 -50.51 1.81
C PRO A 619 -4.13 -51.97 1.80
N LYS A 620 -2.91 -52.27 2.28
CA LYS A 620 -2.34 -53.62 2.35
C LYS A 620 -1.46 -53.75 3.59
N ALA A 621 -1.45 -54.93 4.20
CA ALA A 621 -0.45 -55.25 5.22
C ALA A 621 0.93 -55.38 4.55
N GLY A 622 1.99 -54.88 5.21
CA GLY A 622 3.34 -54.97 4.66
C GLY A 622 4.32 -53.97 5.25
N SER A 623 5.52 -53.94 4.68
CA SER A 623 6.56 -52.98 5.02
C SER A 623 6.43 -51.72 4.17
N TYR A 624 6.46 -50.57 4.83
CA TYR A 624 6.41 -49.25 4.20
C TYR A 624 7.63 -48.45 4.62
N GLU A 625 8.27 -47.79 3.65
CA GLU A 625 9.21 -46.72 3.95
C GLU A 625 8.41 -45.47 4.30
N VAL A 626 8.60 -44.99 5.53
CA VAL A 626 7.97 -43.77 6.03
C VAL A 626 8.92 -42.60 5.79
N ARG A 627 8.41 -41.57 5.12
CA ARG A 627 9.13 -40.34 4.82
C ARG A 627 8.34 -39.13 5.29
N ILE A 628 9.04 -38.05 5.61
CA ILE A 628 8.44 -36.76 5.97
C ILE A 628 8.87 -35.68 4.97
N GLY A 629 7.98 -34.74 4.67
CA GLY A 629 8.28 -33.55 3.90
C GLY A 629 8.70 -32.39 4.79
N TYR A 630 9.68 -31.60 4.35
CA TYR A 630 10.01 -30.29 4.94
C TYR A 630 10.92 -29.46 4.04
N THR A 631 10.92 -28.14 4.25
CA THR A 631 11.88 -27.22 3.61
C THR A 631 13.09 -26.94 4.48
N ALA A 632 14.29 -27.17 3.94
CA ALA A 632 15.55 -26.94 4.64
C ALA A 632 16.00 -25.47 4.61
N LEU A 633 16.36 -24.93 5.79
CA LEU A 633 16.98 -23.61 5.96
C LEU A 633 17.92 -23.58 7.17
N SER A 634 18.83 -22.60 7.22
CA SER A 634 19.82 -22.46 8.29
C SER A 634 19.23 -22.20 9.68
N ASN A 635 17.99 -21.70 9.76
CA ASN A 635 17.26 -21.43 11.00
C ASN A 635 16.37 -22.61 11.48
N ARG A 636 16.39 -23.76 10.79
CA ARG A 636 15.60 -24.95 11.20
C ARG A 636 16.26 -25.71 12.35
N ALA A 637 15.49 -26.52 13.05
CA ALA A 637 15.99 -27.39 14.10
C ALA A 637 16.88 -28.50 13.53
N THR A 638 17.94 -28.86 14.27
CA THR A 638 18.86 -29.95 13.92
C THR A 638 18.41 -31.32 14.44
N ASN A 639 17.35 -31.34 15.26
CA ASN A 639 17.03 -32.47 16.12
C ASN A 639 15.52 -32.73 16.26
N VAL A 640 14.73 -32.47 15.22
CA VAL A 640 13.26 -32.62 15.21
C VAL A 640 12.84 -34.05 15.54
N PRO A 641 12.13 -34.32 16.64
CA PRO A 641 11.63 -35.65 16.97
C PRO A 641 10.44 -36.05 16.08
N VAL A 642 10.57 -37.21 15.44
CA VAL A 642 9.55 -37.84 14.59
C VAL A 642 9.28 -39.25 15.10
N THR A 643 8.09 -39.49 15.63
CA THR A 643 7.68 -40.76 16.22
C THR A 643 6.74 -41.50 15.27
N VAL A 644 7.17 -42.65 14.79
CA VAL A 644 6.38 -43.54 13.93
C VAL A 644 5.78 -44.64 14.79
N GLY A 645 4.45 -44.77 14.80
CA GLY A 645 3.75 -45.93 15.35
C GLY A 645 3.66 -47.02 14.29
N TYR A 646 3.95 -48.28 14.65
CA TYR A 646 3.97 -49.42 13.72
C TYR A 646 3.59 -50.72 14.44
N VAL A 647 3.47 -51.83 13.68
CA VAL A 647 3.16 -53.14 14.26
C VAL A 647 4.26 -53.54 15.24
N GLY A 648 3.90 -53.67 16.53
CA GLY A 648 4.81 -54.05 17.60
C GLY A 648 5.40 -52.90 18.42
N GLY A 649 5.04 -51.63 18.15
CA GLY A 649 5.41 -50.51 19.02
C GLY A 649 5.53 -49.16 18.32
N SER A 650 6.39 -48.29 18.82
CA SER A 650 6.72 -47.00 18.21
C SER A 650 8.23 -46.76 18.21
N LYS A 651 8.70 -45.88 17.32
CA LYS A 651 10.12 -45.50 17.23
C LYS A 651 10.22 -44.01 16.95
N THR A 652 11.05 -43.32 17.72
CA THR A 652 11.37 -41.90 17.50
C THR A 652 12.72 -41.74 16.81
N VAL A 653 12.75 -40.92 15.77
CA VAL A 653 13.96 -40.54 15.03
C VAL A 653 14.12 -39.03 15.10
N LYS A 654 15.36 -38.55 15.29
CA LYS A 654 15.66 -37.12 15.26
C LYS A 654 16.09 -36.72 13.85
N VAL A 655 15.43 -35.73 13.27
CA VAL A 655 15.68 -35.24 11.91
C VAL A 655 16.31 -33.84 11.95
N ASN A 656 17.40 -33.67 11.21
CA ASN A 656 18.03 -32.38 11.02
C ASN A 656 17.41 -31.65 9.83
N GLN A 657 16.52 -30.70 10.10
CA GLN A 657 15.85 -29.93 9.07
C GLN A 657 16.68 -28.78 8.49
N LYS A 658 17.93 -28.58 8.94
CA LYS A 658 18.89 -27.72 8.21
C LYS A 658 19.42 -28.42 6.96
N ASN A 659 19.41 -29.75 6.95
CA ASN A 659 19.87 -30.54 5.81
C ASN A 659 18.74 -30.70 4.80
N LYS A 660 19.08 -30.50 3.52
CA LYS A 660 18.16 -30.78 2.42
C LYS A 660 17.69 -32.25 2.49
N PRO A 661 16.38 -32.53 2.41
CA PRO A 661 15.86 -33.90 2.38
C PRO A 661 16.53 -34.76 1.30
N SER A 662 16.77 -36.03 1.61
CA SER A 662 17.57 -36.93 0.77
C SER A 662 16.86 -37.49 -0.46
N VAL A 663 15.52 -37.55 -0.46
CA VAL A 663 14.72 -38.03 -1.60
C VAL A 663 14.18 -36.81 -2.35
N GLU A 664 14.65 -36.66 -3.60
CA GLU A 664 14.26 -35.62 -4.56
C GLU A 664 14.44 -34.16 -4.05
N GLY A 665 15.00 -33.98 -2.85
CA GLY A 665 15.23 -32.69 -2.23
C GLY A 665 14.10 -32.17 -1.35
N TYR A 666 13.02 -32.93 -1.14
CA TYR A 666 11.86 -32.53 -0.35
C TYR A 666 11.27 -33.63 0.55
N LEU A 667 11.64 -34.91 0.37
CA LEU A 667 11.23 -36.01 1.26
C LEU A 667 12.43 -36.61 2.01
N GLN A 668 12.28 -36.85 3.31
CA GLN A 668 13.31 -37.44 4.14
C GLN A 668 12.81 -38.76 4.75
N PRO A 669 13.43 -39.91 4.40
CA PRO A 669 13.13 -41.18 5.04
C PRO A 669 13.46 -41.13 6.54
N VAL A 670 12.53 -41.65 7.34
CA VAL A 670 12.70 -41.85 8.80
C VAL A 670 12.77 -43.33 9.19
N GLY A 671 12.50 -44.23 8.24
CA GLY A 671 12.76 -45.66 8.38
C GLY A 671 11.75 -46.52 7.62
N THR A 672 11.96 -47.83 7.65
CA THR A 672 11.03 -48.83 7.13
C THR A 672 10.34 -49.53 8.29
N PHE A 673 9.02 -49.60 8.24
CA PHE A 673 8.19 -50.13 9.32
C PHE A 673 7.10 -51.03 8.77
N THR A 674 6.63 -51.99 9.57
CA THR A 674 5.57 -52.92 9.19
C THR A 674 4.23 -52.44 9.71
N PHE A 675 3.21 -52.50 8.87
CA PHE A 675 1.84 -52.07 9.16
C PHE A 675 0.85 -53.17 8.78
N ASN A 676 -0.29 -53.21 9.48
CA ASN A 676 -1.40 -54.09 9.15
C ASN A 676 -2.35 -53.43 8.14
N GLU A 677 -3.10 -54.25 7.41
CA GLU A 677 -4.11 -53.78 6.47
C GLU A 677 -5.27 -53.12 7.22
N GLY A 678 -5.69 -51.92 6.79
CA GLY A 678 -6.87 -51.24 7.33
C GLY A 678 -6.72 -50.66 8.75
N GLU A 679 -5.66 -51.00 9.48
CA GLU A 679 -5.29 -50.35 10.74
C GLU A 679 -4.75 -48.93 10.49
N GLU A 680 -4.97 -48.05 11.46
CA GLU A 680 -4.54 -46.65 11.36
C GLU A 680 -3.04 -46.53 11.64
N ALA A 681 -2.26 -46.22 10.61
CA ALA A 681 -0.85 -45.85 10.72
C ALA A 681 -0.73 -44.41 11.23
N SER A 682 0.24 -44.14 12.11
CA SER A 682 0.43 -42.82 12.70
C SER A 682 1.89 -42.35 12.69
N VAL A 683 2.11 -41.08 12.36
CA VAL A 683 3.39 -40.38 12.53
C VAL A 683 3.15 -39.08 13.31
N GLU A 684 3.85 -38.92 14.43
CA GLU A 684 3.86 -37.68 15.21
C GLU A 684 5.17 -36.91 14.97
N ILE A 685 5.06 -35.62 14.64
CA ILE A 685 6.18 -34.68 14.61
C ILE A 685 5.99 -33.68 15.75
N SER A 686 6.99 -33.53 16.62
CA SER A 686 6.92 -32.68 17.81
C SER A 686 8.01 -31.62 17.78
N ASN A 687 7.80 -30.48 18.47
CA ASN A 687 8.83 -29.48 18.68
C ASN A 687 9.57 -29.62 20.04
N GLU A 688 9.37 -30.73 20.74
CA GLU A 688 10.00 -31.01 22.03
C GLU A 688 11.53 -31.07 21.94
N GLY A 689 12.20 -30.25 22.77
CA GLY A 689 13.66 -30.20 22.85
C GLY A 689 14.37 -29.69 21.60
N THR A 690 13.65 -29.03 20.68
CA THR A 690 14.21 -28.56 19.41
C THR A 690 14.96 -27.24 19.52
N ASP A 691 16.04 -27.09 18.75
CA ASP A 691 16.99 -25.95 18.80
C ASP A 691 16.77 -24.88 17.70
N GLY A 692 15.68 -24.99 16.95
CA GLY A 692 15.33 -24.07 15.86
C GLY A 692 13.90 -24.29 15.36
N HIS A 693 13.53 -23.68 14.24
CA HIS A 693 12.18 -23.85 13.67
C HIS A 693 11.92 -25.32 13.27
N VAL A 694 10.75 -25.82 13.61
CA VAL A 694 10.24 -27.12 13.15
C VAL A 694 9.23 -26.90 12.04
N ILE A 695 9.46 -27.55 10.90
CA ILE A 695 8.62 -27.51 9.71
C ILE A 695 7.92 -28.85 9.54
N ILE A 696 6.64 -28.79 9.18
CA ILE A 696 5.85 -29.96 8.78
C ILE A 696 5.19 -29.64 7.44
N ASP A 697 5.20 -30.61 6.54
CA ASP A 697 4.62 -30.49 5.20
C ASP A 697 3.78 -31.75 4.94
N VAL A 698 4.38 -32.89 4.61
CA VAL A 698 3.64 -34.16 4.44
C VAL A 698 4.25 -35.32 5.21
N VAL A 699 3.49 -36.41 5.35
CA VAL A 699 4.00 -37.75 5.65
C VAL A 699 3.63 -38.68 4.50
N GLN A 700 4.62 -39.46 4.02
CA GLN A 700 4.44 -40.47 2.98
C GLN A 700 4.71 -41.87 3.55
N TRP A 701 3.77 -42.79 3.33
CA TRP A 701 3.94 -44.23 3.47
C TRP A 701 4.10 -44.85 2.08
N LEU A 702 5.34 -45.18 1.70
CA LEU A 702 5.63 -45.82 0.42
C LEU A 702 5.78 -47.34 0.60
N PRO A 703 4.96 -48.18 -0.06
CA PRO A 703 5.13 -49.63 -0.01
C PRO A 703 6.54 -50.04 -0.45
N VAL A 704 7.18 -50.93 0.31
CA VAL A 704 8.43 -51.56 -0.10
C VAL A 704 8.10 -52.83 -0.86
N GLU A 705 8.40 -52.88 -2.16
CA GLU A 705 8.26 -54.11 -2.93
C GLU A 705 9.20 -55.19 -2.37
N LYS A 706 8.67 -56.38 -2.06
CA LYS A 706 9.50 -57.56 -1.78
C LYS A 706 10.24 -57.89 -3.08
N LYS A 707 11.57 -57.72 -3.09
CA LYS A 707 12.43 -58.32 -4.11
C LYS A 707 12.37 -59.84 -4.08
#